data_AF-A0A2V2VX43-F1
#
_entry.id   AF-A0A2V2VX43-F1
#
_cell.length_a   1.000
_cell.length_b   1.000
_cell.length_c   1.000
_cell.angle_alpha   90.00
_cell.angle_beta   90.00
_cell.angle_gamma   90.00
#
_symmetry.space_group_name_H-M   'P 1'
#
loop_
_entity.id
_entity.type
_entity.pdbx_description
1 polymer ?
#
loop_
_entity_poly.entity_id
_entity_poly.type
_entity_poly.pdbx_seq_one_letter_code
_entity_poly.pdbx_strand_id
1 'polypeptide(L)'
;MLSRAIVAAVMAPRTHNRRRVAGSSGRREGRESEPQRPNMSRRAFTSAVLILLVVMMCCGTGGATATDNKGASTRRSSPKTYFVWREKNEGETVSSLRVPGLVEVNGDVFAVAEAQCTEASNSGFTGIASELLEWTDKESKELDTSKLKTLVLEKFEVEQGKFRLLNVTGIDSQGRTKVRVSRPTTVVVGNIIYMLAGTYSFEVTDKAAADKAAAAAKWGLLVAVGNVSTDGSSGKKIYWKDTSVIPWTEIEKQHESLTGLIGGGGSGVQMKDGTLVLPVEGTKNGKTVSLIIYTANESGNLSKGMSADGCSVPSVVEWKDKLMMMTACDDGRRRVYESGDKGESWTEALGTLSRVWGNNQKRHEKGVGSGFSTATIENRDVMLVTLPVYSNSKGKERRELHLWLTDNTHIVDIGSVSGEAEDVAASSLLYKSAGSGNNNKERLIALYEKKKGDGESSLGMVSVRLTAQLKRVKDVLVTWKKVDDRVSKLCPSTAAKNPSTSNGCGAVKITDGLVGFLSGNFSGNTWRDEYLGVNATVKKGTNGVAAGYADGVTFHGAWVEWPVGRQGENQLYHFANYNFTLVATLSVHGEPKEGSPIPLMGATMNDNKKTVLLGLSYGKEGKWQVLCGGKTTKELRSNWEPETTHQVAIVLRNGTQGSAYVDGQRVGDAPCGLNNTDSKGISHFYIGGDGGSAGSKEDVPVTATNVLLYNRPLGDNEIRVLNASKISIPKLADLKTLAAGATGVGTARHFGANGDGSAVCGGGLLPLLLLLGLWGIAAP
;
A
#
# COMPACT_ATOMS: atom_id res chain seq x y z
N MET A 1 -23.39 8.61 -72.62
CA MET A 1 -24.08 9.90 -72.83
C MET A 1 -24.50 10.42 -71.46
N LEU A 2 -23.74 11.37 -70.90
CA LEU A 2 -24.11 12.76 -70.55
C LEU A 2 -25.15 12.85 -69.40
N SER A 3 -24.87 13.45 -68.24
CA SER A 3 -24.24 14.78 -67.95
C SER A 3 -23.64 14.82 -66.51
N ARG A 4 -22.39 15.27 -66.26
CA ARG A 4 -21.86 16.64 -65.90
C ARG A 4 -22.49 17.26 -64.62
N ALA A 5 -21.79 17.80 -63.60
CA ALA A 5 -20.53 18.59 -63.50
C ALA A 5 -19.83 18.38 -62.11
N ILE A 6 -18.49 18.22 -61.92
CA ILE A 6 -17.30 19.14 -61.97
C ILE A 6 -17.28 20.12 -60.74
N VAL A 7 -16.29 20.25 -59.83
CA VAL A 7 -14.80 20.49 -59.84
C VAL A 7 -14.23 20.08 -58.43
N ALA A 8 -13.23 19.20 -58.23
CA ALA A 8 -11.74 19.30 -58.27
C ALA A 8 -11.08 20.26 -57.23
N ALA A 9 -9.83 20.14 -56.79
CA ALA A 9 -8.90 19.06 -56.37
C ALA A 9 -7.60 19.78 -55.90
N VAL A 10 -6.99 19.31 -54.81
CA VAL A 10 -5.54 19.17 -54.49
C VAL A 10 -4.49 20.07 -55.20
N MET A 11 -3.61 20.73 -54.43
CA MET A 11 -2.12 20.60 -54.51
C MET A 11 -1.33 21.52 -53.54
N ALA A 12 -0.27 20.98 -52.94
CA ALA A 12 0.88 21.67 -52.31
C ALA A 12 2.03 21.81 -53.34
N PRO A 13 3.32 22.12 -53.02
CA PRO A 13 3.99 23.10 -52.14
C PRO A 13 5.09 23.94 -52.91
N ARG A 14 5.84 24.83 -52.21
CA ARG A 14 7.31 25.15 -52.33
C ARG A 14 7.77 26.64 -52.46
N THR A 15 8.82 26.93 -51.65
CA THR A 15 10.08 27.69 -51.90
C THR A 15 10.24 29.24 -51.86
N HIS A 16 11.11 29.66 -50.91
CA HIS A 16 12.32 30.51 -51.00
C HIS A 16 12.34 32.07 -50.96
N ASN A 17 13.05 32.57 -49.92
CA ASN A 17 14.29 33.41 -49.93
C ASN A 17 14.31 34.94 -49.60
N ARG A 18 15.11 35.23 -48.55
CA ARG A 18 16.24 36.22 -48.41
C ARG A 18 16.01 37.70 -48.02
N ARG A 19 16.55 38.07 -46.84
CA ARG A 19 17.70 38.99 -46.57
C ARG A 19 18.15 38.75 -45.08
N ARG A 20 19.37 38.32 -44.69
CA ARG A 20 20.75 38.90 -44.76
C ARG A 20 20.80 40.30 -44.10
N VAL A 21 21.64 40.66 -43.12
CA VAL A 21 23.05 40.33 -42.82
C VAL A 21 23.42 40.66 -41.34
N ALA A 22 24.29 39.81 -40.77
CA ALA A 22 25.40 39.97 -39.79
C ALA A 22 25.34 40.97 -38.62
N GLY A 23 25.94 40.70 -37.45
CA GLY A 23 26.78 39.57 -37.05
C GLY A 23 27.98 40.00 -36.20
N SER A 24 28.52 39.01 -35.49
CA SER A 24 29.88 38.92 -34.91
C SER A 24 30.12 39.70 -33.60
N SER A 25 30.91 39.22 -32.62
CA SER A 25 31.62 37.95 -32.39
C SER A 25 32.49 38.09 -31.13
N GLY A 26 32.82 36.97 -30.48
CA GLY A 26 34.04 36.79 -29.67
C GLY A 26 33.80 36.85 -28.15
N ARG A 27 33.82 35.77 -27.36
CA ARG A 27 34.76 34.63 -27.15
C ARG A 27 36.02 35.00 -26.35
N ARG A 28 36.07 34.45 -25.12
CA ARG A 28 37.22 33.99 -24.26
C ARG A 28 36.87 34.30 -22.79
N GLU A 29 37.24 33.56 -21.75
CA GLU A 29 37.94 32.28 -21.50
C GLU A 29 37.81 32.06 -19.96
N GLY A 30 37.86 30.81 -19.48
CA GLY A 30 37.48 30.44 -18.10
C GLY A 30 38.45 30.83 -16.98
N ARG A 31 38.04 30.64 -15.72
CA ARG A 31 38.72 29.84 -14.65
C ARG A 31 37.94 29.87 -13.33
N GLU A 32 38.08 28.78 -12.57
CA GLU A 32 37.62 28.55 -11.20
C GLU A 32 37.98 29.67 -10.21
N SER A 33 37.10 29.94 -9.24
CA SER A 33 37.43 30.13 -7.81
C SER A 33 36.17 30.37 -6.97
N GLU A 34 35.85 29.45 -6.07
CA GLU A 34 35.22 29.77 -4.76
C GLU A 34 36.36 29.87 -3.71
N PRO A 35 36.17 30.40 -2.48
CA PRO A 35 34.97 31.02 -1.92
C PRO A 35 35.22 32.29 -1.09
N GLN A 36 34.15 33.04 -0.76
CA GLN A 36 34.06 33.72 0.54
C GLN A 36 32.60 33.97 0.97
N ARG A 37 32.26 33.42 2.15
CA ARG A 37 31.05 33.74 2.93
C ARG A 37 31.04 35.23 3.32
N PRO A 38 29.83 35.75 3.60
CA PRO A 38 29.61 36.30 4.94
C PRO A 38 28.45 35.60 5.65
N ASN A 39 28.75 35.15 6.87
CA ASN A 39 27.76 34.82 7.88
C ASN A 39 26.83 36.01 8.09
N MET A 40 25.52 35.80 7.91
CA MET A 40 24.53 36.50 8.71
C MET A 40 23.54 35.50 9.28
N SER A 41 23.45 35.53 10.60
CA SER A 41 22.57 34.77 11.47
C SER A 41 21.12 35.00 11.09
N ARG A 42 20.55 34.06 10.30
CA ARG A 42 19.09 33.91 10.23
C ARG A 42 18.63 33.38 11.58
N ARG A 43 18.16 34.30 12.44
CA ARG A 43 17.32 33.96 13.58
C ARG A 43 16.23 33.02 13.08
N ALA A 44 16.12 31.86 13.72
CA ALA A 44 15.02 30.94 13.55
C ALA A 44 13.72 31.70 13.85
N PHE A 45 13.00 32.09 12.80
CA PHE A 45 11.63 32.51 12.95
C PHE A 45 10.83 31.26 13.32
N THR A 46 10.28 31.28 14.52
CA THR A 46 9.49 30.23 15.15
C THR A 46 8.28 29.89 14.27
N SER A 47 8.34 28.72 13.62
CA SER A 47 7.28 28.11 12.80
C SER A 47 5.89 28.08 13.50
N ALA A 48 5.87 28.09 14.84
CA ALA A 48 4.64 28.14 15.63
C ALA A 48 3.80 29.43 15.46
N VAL A 49 4.42 30.56 15.08
CA VAL A 49 3.72 31.86 14.92
C VAL A 49 2.98 31.94 13.59
N LEU A 50 3.47 31.23 12.56
CA LEU A 50 2.85 31.20 11.23
C LEU A 50 1.51 30.48 11.24
N ILE A 51 1.35 29.46 12.09
CA ILE A 51 0.09 28.71 12.24
C ILE A 51 -0.93 29.48 13.10
N LEU A 52 -0.48 30.34 14.01
CA LEU A 52 -1.37 31.23 14.78
C LEU A 52 -2.02 32.30 13.87
N LEU A 53 -1.36 32.67 12.76
CA LEU A 53 -1.91 33.51 11.69
C LEU A 53 -2.91 32.75 10.79
N VAL A 54 -2.72 31.44 10.56
CA VAL A 54 -3.68 30.55 9.85
C VAL A 54 -5.06 30.58 10.53
N VAL A 55 -5.10 30.65 11.86
CA VAL A 55 -6.35 30.69 12.65
C VAL A 55 -7.01 32.08 12.65
N MET A 56 -6.23 33.16 12.49
CA MET A 56 -6.74 34.54 12.53
C MET A 56 -7.24 35.05 11.18
N MET A 57 -6.69 34.60 10.04
CA MET A 57 -7.07 35.14 8.70
C MET A 57 -8.11 34.32 7.92
N CYS A 58 -8.44 33.09 8.33
CA CYS A 58 -9.67 32.41 7.90
C CYS A 58 -10.95 33.12 8.42
N CYS A 59 -10.80 34.13 9.28
CA CYS A 59 -11.82 35.10 9.68
C CYS A 59 -11.39 36.50 9.22
N GLY A 60 -11.37 36.74 7.91
CA GLY A 60 -11.28 38.09 7.35
C GLY A 60 -12.46 38.94 7.81
N THR A 61 -12.31 39.66 8.93
CA THR A 61 -13.11 40.85 9.19
C THR A 61 -12.51 41.96 8.35
N GLY A 62 -13.04 42.13 7.13
CA GLY A 62 -12.88 43.36 6.37
C GLY A 62 -13.59 44.49 7.12
N GLY A 63 -12.88 45.12 8.06
CA GLY A 63 -13.29 46.36 8.71
C GLY A 63 -12.50 47.52 8.13
N ALA A 64 -12.98 48.07 7.02
CA ALA A 64 -12.47 49.31 6.46
C ALA A 64 -12.54 50.41 7.53
N THR A 65 -11.46 51.17 7.68
CA THR A 65 -11.49 52.49 8.31
C THR A 65 -12.40 53.39 7.46
N ALA A 66 -13.63 53.59 7.90
CA ALA A 66 -14.49 54.66 7.43
C ALA A 66 -14.74 55.61 8.61
N THR A 67 -14.08 56.76 8.56
CA THR A 67 -14.53 57.98 9.20
C THR A 67 -15.89 58.35 8.62
N ASP A 68 -16.96 58.30 9.41
CA ASP A 68 -17.82 59.46 9.71
C ASP A 68 -19.14 59.09 10.39
N ASN A 69 -19.55 60.00 11.28
CA ASN A 69 -20.70 59.93 12.18
C ASN A 69 -22.07 60.01 11.47
N LYS A 70 -23.02 59.19 11.97
CA LYS A 70 -24.43 59.51 12.37
C LYS A 70 -25.42 58.43 11.90
N GLY A 71 -26.17 57.90 12.87
CA GLY A 71 -27.39 57.11 12.64
C GLY A 71 -27.41 55.81 13.43
N ALA A 72 -27.94 55.86 14.65
CA ALA A 72 -28.17 54.68 15.47
C ALA A 72 -29.25 53.78 14.84
N SER A 73 -28.82 52.70 14.17
CA SER A 73 -29.58 51.45 14.14
C SER A 73 -28.67 50.39 14.74
N THR A 74 -29.08 49.81 15.87
CA THR A 74 -28.40 48.72 16.56
C THR A 74 -28.33 47.52 15.63
N ARG A 75 -27.25 47.39 14.85
CA ARG A 75 -26.93 46.16 14.13
C ARG A 75 -26.64 45.11 15.20
N ARG A 76 -27.63 44.27 15.51
CA ARG A 76 -27.52 43.17 16.46
C ARG A 76 -26.34 42.30 16.02
N SER A 77 -25.22 42.39 16.73
CA SER A 77 -24.02 41.62 16.42
C SER A 77 -24.36 40.14 16.45
N SER A 78 -24.08 39.40 15.38
CA SER A 78 -24.34 37.97 15.33
C SER A 78 -23.63 37.24 16.48
N PRO A 79 -24.28 36.28 17.14
CA PRO A 79 -23.65 35.46 18.18
C PRO A 79 -22.39 34.79 17.63
N LYS A 80 -21.32 34.74 18.43
CA LYS A 80 -20.09 34.01 18.08
C LYS A 80 -20.13 32.64 18.74
N THR A 81 -19.92 31.58 17.96
CA THR A 81 -19.82 30.21 18.46
C THR A 81 -18.41 29.96 19.01
N TYR A 82 -18.35 29.34 20.19
CA TYR A 82 -17.10 28.90 20.84
C TYR A 82 -17.14 27.40 21.06
N PHE A 83 -15.96 26.79 21.05
CA PHE A 83 -15.77 25.35 21.24
C PHE A 83 -14.92 25.09 22.49
N VAL A 84 -15.33 24.12 23.29
CA VAL A 84 -14.60 23.71 24.50
C VAL A 84 -14.56 22.20 24.59
N TRP A 85 -13.39 21.67 24.95
CA TRP A 85 -13.22 20.26 25.29
C TRP A 85 -13.41 20.08 26.79
N ARG A 86 -14.18 19.06 27.16
CA ARG A 86 -14.30 18.62 28.56
C ARG A 86 -14.03 17.13 28.69
N GLU A 87 -13.63 16.71 29.89
CA GLU A 87 -13.59 15.29 30.21
C GLU A 87 -15.02 14.71 30.24
N LYS A 88 -15.13 13.42 29.91
CA LYS A 88 -16.35 12.63 30.05
C LYS A 88 -16.87 12.68 31.50
N ASN A 89 -18.18 12.88 31.69
CA ASN A 89 -18.80 12.95 33.01
C ASN A 89 -18.97 11.56 33.64
N GLU A 90 -19.17 11.48 34.96
CA GLU A 90 -19.33 10.21 35.70
C GLU A 90 -20.53 9.37 35.22
N GLY A 91 -21.60 9.99 34.71
CA GLY A 91 -22.76 9.31 34.13
C GLY A 91 -22.67 8.98 32.64
N GLU A 92 -21.55 9.28 31.98
CA GLU A 92 -21.30 8.99 30.57
C GLU A 92 -20.36 7.78 30.43
N THR A 93 -20.65 6.88 29.51
CA THR A 93 -19.88 5.65 29.27
C THR A 93 -19.36 5.57 27.84
N VAL A 94 -18.25 4.88 27.63
CA VAL A 94 -17.70 4.60 26.29
C VAL A 94 -18.15 3.19 25.90
N SER A 95 -18.97 3.07 24.86
CA SER A 95 -19.55 1.81 24.41
C SER A 95 -18.67 1.11 23.37
N SER A 96 -17.96 1.86 22.53
CA SER A 96 -17.03 1.31 21.54
C SER A 96 -15.96 2.32 21.12
N LEU A 97 -14.85 1.79 20.60
CA LEU A 97 -13.73 2.56 20.06
C LEU A 97 -13.57 2.26 18.58
N ARG A 98 -13.36 3.31 17.78
CA ARG A 98 -13.15 3.22 16.33
C ARG A 98 -12.05 4.14 15.84
N VAL A 99 -11.65 3.95 14.60
CA VAL A 99 -10.70 4.75 13.85
C VAL A 99 -9.37 4.87 14.60
N PRO A 100 -8.61 3.77 14.71
CA PRO A 100 -7.36 3.75 15.46
C PRO A 100 -6.36 4.73 14.85
N GLY A 101 -5.68 5.48 15.71
CA GLY A 101 -4.53 6.31 15.39
C GLY A 101 -3.42 6.11 16.43
N LEU A 102 -2.17 6.16 15.97
CA LEU A 102 -1.00 6.14 16.83
C LEU A 102 -0.22 7.44 16.64
N VAL A 103 0.13 8.08 17.75
CA VAL A 103 0.87 9.34 17.77
C VAL A 103 2.08 9.21 18.70
N GLU A 104 3.26 9.51 18.16
CA GLU A 104 4.49 9.62 18.93
C GLU A 104 4.79 11.08 19.24
N VAL A 105 4.96 11.43 20.52
CA VAL A 105 5.35 12.78 20.95
C VAL A 105 6.41 12.66 22.03
N ASN A 106 7.56 13.32 21.83
CA ASN A 106 8.68 13.32 22.79
C ASN A 106 9.11 11.91 23.25
N GLY A 107 8.95 10.92 22.37
CA GLY A 107 9.30 9.53 22.62
C GLY A 107 8.22 8.68 23.31
N ASP A 108 7.16 9.31 23.82
CA ASP A 108 5.95 8.63 24.29
C ASP A 108 5.04 8.30 23.11
N VAL A 109 4.33 7.17 23.18
CA VAL A 109 3.37 6.76 22.15
C VAL A 109 1.98 6.71 22.76
N PHE A 110 1.03 7.35 22.10
CA PHE A 110 -0.37 7.36 22.50
C PHE A 110 -1.23 6.65 21.46
N ALA A 111 -2.18 5.87 21.94
CA ALA A 111 -3.33 5.46 21.14
C ALA A 111 -4.34 6.61 21.14
N VAL A 112 -4.92 6.90 19.97
CA VAL A 112 -6.01 7.87 19.79
C VAL A 112 -7.13 7.17 19.03
N ALA A 113 -8.37 7.38 19.45
CA ALA A 113 -9.53 6.76 18.83
C ALA A 113 -10.78 7.64 18.92
N GLU A 114 -11.69 7.45 17.98
CA GLU A 114 -13.08 7.89 18.11
C GLU A 114 -13.77 7.06 19.19
N ALA A 115 -14.30 7.72 20.22
CA ALA A 115 -15.09 7.09 21.27
C ALA A 115 -16.58 7.27 20.97
N GLN A 116 -17.31 6.17 20.86
CA GLN A 116 -18.77 6.18 20.86
C GLN A 116 -19.23 6.18 22.31
N CYS A 117 -19.97 7.23 22.69
CA CYS A 117 -20.37 7.45 24.06
C CYS A 117 -21.89 7.39 24.21
N THR A 118 -22.32 6.94 25.39
CA THR A 118 -23.72 6.88 25.81
C THR A 118 -23.89 7.56 27.15
N GLU A 119 -25.05 8.18 27.36
CA GLU A 119 -25.48 8.73 28.65
C GLU A 119 -26.73 7.98 29.14
N ALA A 120 -27.15 8.22 30.39
CA ALA A 120 -28.26 7.50 31.03
C ALA A 120 -29.59 7.54 30.26
N SER A 121 -29.79 8.54 29.39
CA SER A 121 -30.95 8.66 28.50
C SER A 121 -30.89 7.75 27.27
N ASN A 122 -29.82 6.95 27.12
CA ASN A 122 -29.44 6.19 25.93
C ASN A 122 -29.22 7.05 24.67
N SER A 123 -29.06 8.37 24.82
CA SER A 123 -28.67 9.23 23.70
C SER A 123 -27.18 9.02 23.38
N GLY A 124 -26.88 8.82 22.08
CA GLY A 124 -25.52 8.59 21.60
C GLY A 124 -24.82 9.89 21.20
N PHE A 125 -23.55 10.02 21.56
CA PHE A 125 -22.66 11.10 21.11
C PHE A 125 -21.24 10.57 20.91
N THR A 126 -20.33 11.40 20.38
CA THR A 126 -18.94 10.99 20.18
C THR A 126 -17.96 11.89 20.94
N GLY A 127 -16.81 11.30 21.26
CA GLY A 127 -15.65 11.99 21.81
C GLY A 127 -14.36 11.44 21.20
N ILE A 128 -13.24 11.97 21.67
CA ILE A 128 -11.90 11.50 21.32
C ILE A 128 -11.28 10.85 22.55
N ALA A 129 -10.99 9.55 22.48
CA ALA A 129 -10.28 8.82 23.51
C ALA A 129 -8.77 8.82 23.23
N SER A 130 -7.98 8.88 24.29
CA SER A 130 -6.53 8.68 24.21
C SER A 130 -5.99 7.89 25.41
N GLU A 131 -4.95 7.11 25.16
CA GLU A 131 -4.21 6.36 26.19
C GLU A 131 -2.71 6.41 25.91
N LEU A 132 -1.91 6.65 26.96
CA LEU A 132 -0.47 6.44 26.89
C LEU A 132 -0.20 4.94 26.81
N LEU A 133 0.51 4.50 25.77
CA LEU A 133 0.93 3.12 25.63
C LEU A 133 2.25 2.90 26.37
N GLU A 134 2.15 2.30 27.55
CA GLU A 134 3.33 1.93 28.32
C GLU A 134 4.13 0.82 27.65
N TRP A 135 5.45 0.95 27.79
CA TRP A 135 6.42 0.01 27.27
C TRP A 135 6.72 -1.15 28.24
N THR A 136 5.70 -1.90 28.69
CA THR A 136 5.78 -3.12 29.53
C THR A 136 6.17 -4.40 28.76
N ASP A 137 6.56 -5.51 29.41
CA ASP A 137 6.91 -6.76 28.69
C ASP A 137 5.72 -7.49 28.03
N LYS A 138 4.49 -7.00 28.19
CA LYS A 138 3.30 -7.59 27.56
C LYS A 138 3.30 -7.35 26.05
N GLU A 139 3.08 -8.42 25.29
CA GLU A 139 3.05 -8.40 23.82
C GLU A 139 1.81 -7.68 23.28
N SER A 140 0.65 -7.86 23.93
CA SER A 140 -0.60 -7.22 23.56
C SER A 140 -1.35 -6.69 24.78
N LYS A 141 -2.18 -5.66 24.56
CA LYS A 141 -3.05 -5.05 25.57
C LYS A 141 -4.33 -4.53 24.91
N GLU A 142 -5.48 -5.02 25.36
CA GLU A 142 -6.79 -4.43 25.06
C GLU A 142 -6.97 -3.16 25.93
N LEU A 143 -7.44 -2.08 25.30
CA LEU A 143 -7.64 -0.79 25.98
C LEU A 143 -8.89 -0.85 26.85
N ASP A 144 -8.76 -0.41 28.10
CA ASP A 144 -9.84 -0.45 29.08
C ASP A 144 -10.73 0.80 28.94
N THR A 145 -11.86 0.64 28.26
CA THR A 145 -12.85 1.71 28.04
C THR A 145 -13.33 2.42 29.30
N SER A 146 -13.23 1.80 30.48
CA SER A 146 -13.60 2.42 31.76
C SER A 146 -12.53 3.39 32.28
N LYS A 147 -11.26 3.20 31.89
CA LYS A 147 -10.10 3.99 32.33
C LYS A 147 -9.61 5.00 31.29
N LEU A 148 -10.07 4.87 30.05
CA LEU A 148 -9.67 5.75 28.95
C LEU A 148 -10.03 7.21 29.20
N LYS A 149 -9.06 8.09 28.98
CA LYS A 149 -9.31 9.52 28.97
C LYS A 149 -10.02 9.88 27.68
N THR A 150 -11.27 10.31 27.84
CA THR A 150 -12.16 10.66 26.74
C THR A 150 -12.56 12.12 26.86
N LEU A 151 -12.31 12.88 25.80
CA LEU A 151 -12.66 14.29 25.69
C LEU A 151 -13.86 14.46 24.77
N VAL A 152 -14.83 15.26 25.21
CA VAL A 152 -16.08 15.57 24.51
C VAL A 152 -16.04 17.02 24.09
N LEU A 153 -16.39 17.27 22.82
CA LEU A 153 -16.46 18.61 22.27
C LEU A 153 -17.85 19.21 22.52
N GLU A 154 -17.89 20.41 23.08
CA GLU A 154 -19.11 21.19 23.27
C GLU A 154 -19.01 22.53 22.57
N LYS A 155 -20.14 23.02 22.06
CA LYS A 155 -20.30 24.36 21.51
C LYS A 155 -21.26 25.19 22.34
N PHE A 156 -21.03 26.50 22.38
CA PHE A 156 -21.95 27.48 22.95
C PHE A 156 -21.84 28.80 22.18
N GLU A 157 -22.90 29.61 22.23
CA GLU A 157 -22.96 30.89 21.53
C GLU A 157 -22.97 32.05 22.53
N VAL A 158 -22.23 33.12 22.23
CA VAL A 158 -22.21 34.32 23.06
C VAL A 158 -22.44 35.56 22.19
N GLU A 159 -23.34 36.44 22.63
CA GLU A 159 -23.59 37.74 21.99
C GLU A 159 -22.38 38.67 22.15
N GLN A 160 -21.94 39.32 21.05
CA GLN A 160 -20.83 40.28 21.13
C GLN A 160 -21.26 41.52 21.94
N GLY A 161 -20.52 41.82 23.03
CA GLY A 161 -20.75 43.00 23.89
C GLY A 161 -20.80 42.70 25.39
N LYS A 162 -21.08 41.45 25.79
CA LYS A 162 -21.04 40.99 27.19
C LYS A 162 -19.66 40.44 27.64
N PHE A 163 -18.66 40.52 26.77
CA PHE A 163 -17.34 39.91 26.96
C PHE A 163 -16.38 40.83 27.75
N ARG A 164 -16.71 41.11 29.01
CA ARG A 164 -15.70 41.53 29.99
C ARG A 164 -15.83 40.59 31.19
N LEU A 165 -14.84 39.71 31.35
CA LEU A 165 -14.63 38.82 32.50
C LEU A 165 -15.54 37.58 32.62
N LEU A 166 -15.42 36.62 31.70
CA LEU A 166 -15.80 35.24 32.00
C LEU A 166 -14.60 34.31 31.83
N ASN A 167 -14.14 33.73 32.95
CA ASN A 167 -13.46 32.46 32.93
C ASN A 167 -14.42 31.44 32.31
N VAL A 168 -14.03 30.78 31.21
CA VAL A 168 -14.81 29.77 30.47
C VAL A 168 -15.27 28.59 31.37
N THR A 169 -14.68 28.48 32.55
CA THR A 169 -15.04 27.53 33.61
C THR A 169 -16.32 27.88 34.38
N GLY A 170 -16.86 29.10 34.25
CA GLY A 170 -18.00 29.60 35.03
C GLY A 170 -19.32 29.75 34.25
N ILE A 171 -19.39 29.34 32.99
CA ILE A 171 -20.67 29.25 32.27
C ILE A 171 -21.31 27.92 32.67
N ASP A 172 -22.43 27.99 33.38
CA ASP A 172 -23.26 26.83 33.73
C ASP A 172 -23.45 25.91 32.50
N SER A 173 -23.44 24.61 32.71
CA SER A 173 -23.64 23.60 31.66
C SER A 173 -24.99 23.74 30.94
N GLN A 174 -25.92 24.53 31.48
CA GLN A 174 -27.18 24.92 30.87
C GLN A 174 -26.92 25.89 29.70
N GLY A 175 -26.84 25.35 28.48
CA GLY A 175 -26.66 26.11 27.24
C GLY A 175 -25.56 25.59 26.32
N ARG A 176 -24.80 24.56 26.74
CA ARG A 176 -23.78 23.91 25.91
C ARG A 176 -24.41 22.77 25.10
N THR A 177 -24.06 22.70 23.81
CA THR A 177 -24.51 21.64 22.91
C THR A 177 -23.34 20.73 22.57
N LYS A 178 -23.52 19.41 22.73
CA LYS A 178 -22.51 18.41 22.32
C LYS A 178 -22.32 18.44 20.80
N VAL A 179 -21.06 18.47 20.36
CA VAL A 179 -20.69 18.39 18.95
C VAL A 179 -20.19 16.99 18.68
N ARG A 180 -20.75 16.32 17.66
CA ARG A 180 -20.27 15.01 17.26
C ARG A 180 -19.04 15.17 16.39
N VAL A 181 -17.94 14.56 16.84
CA VAL A 181 -16.65 14.49 16.15
C VAL A 181 -16.45 13.07 15.60
N SER A 182 -15.96 12.92 14.38
CA SER A 182 -15.73 11.60 13.78
C SER A 182 -14.49 11.55 12.91
N ARG A 183 -13.90 10.34 12.81
CA ARG A 183 -12.68 10.01 12.06
C ARG A 183 -11.52 10.97 12.36
N PRO A 184 -11.01 10.97 13.60
CA PRO A 184 -9.82 11.74 13.91
C PRO A 184 -8.64 11.28 13.05
N THR A 185 -8.03 12.23 12.37
CA THR A 185 -6.79 12.06 11.61
C THR A 185 -5.73 12.96 12.21
N THR A 186 -4.61 12.38 12.64
CA THR A 186 -3.60 13.09 13.43
C THR A 186 -2.24 13.17 12.73
N VAL A 187 -1.54 14.28 12.89
CA VAL A 187 -0.15 14.45 12.44
C VAL A 187 0.65 15.16 13.53
N VAL A 188 1.88 14.72 13.77
CA VAL A 188 2.76 15.31 14.80
C VAL A 188 3.81 16.19 14.15
N VAL A 189 4.02 17.37 14.72
CA VAL A 189 5.10 18.29 14.34
C VAL A 189 5.82 18.74 15.60
N GLY A 190 7.05 18.28 15.78
CA GLY A 190 7.80 18.51 17.01
C GLY A 190 7.09 17.90 18.21
N ASN A 191 6.54 18.74 19.11
CA ASN A 191 5.77 18.32 20.27
C ASN A 191 4.27 18.63 20.19
N ILE A 192 3.81 19.11 19.03
CA ILE A 192 2.42 19.52 18.79
C ILE A 192 1.75 18.45 17.93
N ILE A 193 0.54 18.08 18.32
CA ILE A 193 -0.33 17.18 17.56
C ILE A 193 -1.37 18.04 16.84
N TYR A 194 -1.54 17.88 15.54
CA TYR A 194 -2.66 18.45 14.81
C TYR A 194 -3.68 17.35 14.55
N MET A 195 -4.95 17.64 14.80
CA MET A 195 -6.07 16.73 14.51
C MET A 195 -7.05 17.38 13.56
N LEU A 196 -7.39 16.63 12.51
CA LEU A 196 -8.51 16.88 11.62
C LEU A 196 -9.63 15.88 11.90
N ALA A 197 -10.87 16.32 11.98
CA ALA A 197 -12.00 15.41 12.15
C ALA A 197 -13.27 15.97 11.50
N GLY A 198 -14.19 15.10 11.10
CA GLY A 198 -15.52 15.53 10.70
C GLY A 198 -16.33 15.98 11.91
N THR A 199 -17.16 17.01 11.72
CA THR A 199 -18.15 17.43 12.71
C THR A 199 -19.54 17.52 12.11
N TYR A 200 -20.52 17.16 12.93
CA TYR A 200 -21.90 17.42 12.61
C TYR A 200 -22.69 17.79 13.86
N SER A 201 -23.62 18.73 13.69
CA SER A 201 -24.58 19.12 14.72
C SER A 201 -25.98 19.22 14.13
N PHE A 202 -26.97 18.91 14.94
CA PHE A 202 -28.38 19.06 14.58
C PHE A 202 -28.88 20.35 15.23
N GLU A 203 -29.51 21.23 14.47
CA GLU A 203 -30.25 22.36 15.03
C GLU A 203 -31.74 22.04 14.96
N VAL A 204 -32.38 21.91 16.12
CA VAL A 204 -33.84 21.91 16.20
C VAL A 204 -34.28 23.36 16.07
N THR A 205 -34.71 23.77 14.88
CA THR A 205 -35.36 25.09 14.71
C THR A 205 -36.73 25.07 15.37
N ASP A 206 -37.21 26.16 15.97
CA ASP A 206 -38.54 26.23 16.63
C ASP A 206 -39.71 25.81 15.70
N LYS A 207 -39.55 25.92 14.38
CA LYS A 207 -40.49 25.38 13.38
C LYS A 207 -40.53 23.85 13.30
N ALA A 208 -39.40 23.18 13.57
CA ALA A 208 -39.31 21.71 13.57
C ALA A 208 -40.07 21.10 14.76
N ALA A 209 -40.17 21.83 15.88
CA ALA A 209 -40.97 21.43 17.03
C ALA A 209 -42.49 21.47 16.76
N ALA A 210 -42.93 22.34 15.83
CA ALA A 210 -44.33 22.45 15.43
C ALA A 210 -44.73 21.48 14.29
N ASP A 211 -43.82 21.19 13.34
CA ASP A 211 -44.19 20.48 12.09
C ASP A 211 -43.55 19.09 11.87
N LYS A 212 -42.88 18.46 12.84
CA LYS A 212 -42.12 17.20 12.62
C LYS A 212 -41.14 17.28 11.43
N ALA A 213 -40.70 18.48 11.05
CA ALA A 213 -39.68 18.66 10.04
C ALA A 213 -38.31 18.26 10.63
N ALA A 214 -37.60 17.35 9.98
CA ALA A 214 -36.30 16.89 10.46
C ALA A 214 -35.31 18.07 10.61
N ALA A 215 -34.65 18.16 11.77
CA ALA A 215 -33.58 19.12 12.02
C ALA A 215 -32.52 19.04 10.90
N ALA A 216 -32.17 20.18 10.27
CA ALA A 216 -31.12 20.21 9.27
C ALA A 216 -29.75 19.98 9.95
N ALA A 217 -29.01 18.96 9.51
CA ALA A 217 -27.67 18.70 10.01
C ALA A 217 -26.68 19.72 9.41
N LYS A 218 -25.98 20.47 10.26
CA LYS A 218 -24.84 21.29 9.85
C LYS A 218 -23.59 20.43 9.90
N TRP A 219 -22.91 20.31 8.76
CA TRP A 219 -21.64 19.61 8.60
C TRP A 219 -20.48 20.61 8.59
N GLY A 220 -19.34 20.17 9.10
CA GLY A 220 -18.12 20.97 9.08
C GLY A 220 -16.88 20.11 9.33
N LEU A 221 -15.72 20.70 9.14
CA LEU A 221 -14.43 20.06 9.36
C LEU A 221 -13.74 20.72 10.55
N LEU A 222 -13.47 19.94 11.58
CA LEU A 222 -12.82 20.36 12.81
C LEU A 222 -11.31 20.29 12.65
N VAL A 223 -10.64 21.35 13.07
CA VAL A 223 -9.19 21.37 13.31
C VAL A 223 -8.96 21.65 14.79
N ALA A 224 -8.12 20.85 15.43
CA ALA A 224 -7.73 21.04 16.82
C ALA A 224 -6.22 20.82 17.00
N VAL A 225 -5.65 21.53 17.98
CA VAL A 225 -4.24 21.43 18.34
C VAL A 225 -4.12 20.71 19.69
N GLY A 226 -3.34 19.64 19.71
CA GLY A 226 -3.13 18.78 20.85
C GLY A 226 -1.73 18.95 21.43
N ASN A 227 -1.63 19.00 22.75
CA ASN A 227 -0.36 18.97 23.49
C ASN A 227 -0.38 17.86 24.54
N VAL A 228 0.80 17.29 24.82
CA VAL A 228 0.97 16.32 25.91
C VAL A 228 1.25 17.05 27.21
N SER A 229 0.61 16.62 28.30
CA SER A 229 0.79 17.19 29.63
C SER A 229 2.21 16.98 30.16
N THR A 230 2.74 17.99 30.84
CA THR A 230 4.06 17.94 31.49
C THR A 230 4.01 17.43 32.93
N ASP A 231 2.81 17.32 33.51
CA ASP A 231 2.63 17.06 34.93
C ASP A 231 2.72 15.56 35.25
N GLY A 232 3.75 15.18 36.01
CA GLY A 232 4.06 13.79 36.35
C GLY A 232 3.12 13.15 37.39
N SER A 233 2.28 13.91 38.08
CA SER A 233 1.42 13.43 39.18
C SER A 233 0.11 12.79 38.74
N SER A 234 -0.42 13.15 37.55
CA SER A 234 -1.70 12.63 37.03
C SER A 234 -1.57 11.70 35.82
N GLY A 235 -0.33 11.32 35.47
CA GLY A 235 -0.01 10.62 34.22
C GLY A 235 -0.04 11.53 32.99
N LYS A 236 0.80 11.23 31.99
CA LYS A 236 0.86 12.00 30.74
C LYS A 236 -0.44 11.79 29.94
N LYS A 237 -1.04 12.88 29.47
CA LYS A 237 -2.26 12.86 28.64
C LYS A 237 -2.24 13.90 27.53
N ILE A 238 -3.03 13.64 26.48
CA ILE A 238 -3.25 14.58 25.39
C ILE A 238 -4.40 15.51 25.77
N TYR A 239 -4.17 16.81 25.62
CA TYR A 239 -5.19 17.84 25.73
C TYR A 239 -5.38 18.54 24.40
N TRP A 240 -6.63 18.68 23.96
CA TRP A 240 -6.99 19.42 22.75
C TRP A 240 -7.37 20.86 23.09
N LYS A 241 -6.85 21.80 22.32
CA LYS A 241 -7.08 23.24 22.40
C LYS A 241 -7.12 23.84 20.99
N ASP A 242 -7.27 25.17 20.92
CA ASP A 242 -7.23 25.96 19.68
C ASP A 242 -8.14 25.37 18.58
N THR A 243 -9.37 25.05 19.00
CA THR A 243 -10.35 24.36 18.17
C THR A 243 -11.05 25.33 17.23
N SER A 244 -11.08 24.99 15.95
CA SER A 244 -11.85 25.70 14.93
C SER A 244 -12.65 24.71 14.08
N VAL A 245 -13.84 25.12 13.64
CA VAL A 245 -14.66 24.37 12.70
C VAL A 245 -14.78 25.17 11.42
N ILE A 246 -14.32 24.58 10.33
CA ILE A 246 -14.49 25.09 8.97
C ILE A 246 -15.89 24.67 8.52
N PRO A 247 -16.82 25.62 8.31
CA PRO A 247 -18.16 25.29 7.84
C PRO A 247 -18.12 24.69 6.44
N TRP A 248 -19.08 23.81 6.14
CA TRP A 248 -19.19 23.20 4.81
C TRP A 248 -19.16 24.21 3.65
N THR A 249 -19.79 25.37 3.82
CA THR A 249 -19.84 26.44 2.81
C THR A 249 -18.47 26.99 2.39
N GLU A 250 -17.45 26.91 3.25
CA GLU A 250 -16.09 27.32 2.90
C GLU A 250 -15.34 26.22 2.12
N ILE A 251 -15.67 24.95 2.40
CA ILE A 251 -15.10 23.78 1.70
C ILE A 251 -15.68 23.68 0.29
N GLU A 252 -16.99 23.92 0.14
CA GLU A 252 -17.70 23.91 -1.14
C GLU A 252 -17.05 24.85 -2.17
N LYS A 253 -16.56 26.03 -1.74
CA LYS A 253 -15.85 26.99 -2.60
C LYS A 253 -14.56 26.43 -3.20
N GLN A 254 -13.90 25.49 -2.51
CA GLN A 254 -12.66 24.89 -3.00
C GLN A 254 -12.91 23.75 -3.98
N HIS A 255 -14.08 23.10 -3.92
CA HIS A 255 -14.40 21.95 -4.76
C HIS A 255 -15.91 21.78 -4.97
N GLU A 256 -16.49 22.52 -5.93
CA GLU A 256 -17.94 22.62 -6.17
C GLU A 256 -18.65 21.28 -6.41
N SER A 257 -17.93 20.24 -6.85
CA SER A 257 -18.51 18.91 -7.09
C SER A 257 -18.64 18.02 -5.84
N LEU A 258 -18.05 18.41 -4.70
CA LEU A 258 -18.16 17.63 -3.47
C LEU A 258 -19.43 18.02 -2.71
N THR A 259 -20.07 17.04 -2.06
CA THR A 259 -21.26 17.24 -1.21
C THR A 259 -21.01 16.84 0.25
N GLY A 260 -19.83 16.32 0.55
CA GLY A 260 -19.36 16.04 1.91
C GLY A 260 -17.85 15.84 1.96
N LEU A 261 -17.24 16.10 3.11
CA LEU A 261 -15.81 15.90 3.38
C LEU A 261 -15.60 15.52 4.86
N ILE A 262 -14.80 14.51 5.12
CA ILE A 262 -14.45 14.04 6.47
C ILE A 262 -12.97 13.61 6.52
N GLY A 263 -12.37 13.60 7.71
CA GLY A 263 -11.04 13.00 7.91
C GLY A 263 -11.00 11.54 7.44
N GLY A 264 -9.86 11.11 6.89
CA GLY A 264 -9.64 9.72 6.47
C GLY A 264 -9.62 8.73 7.64
N GLY A 265 -9.35 9.23 8.84
CA GLY A 265 -8.99 8.46 10.03
C GLY A 265 -7.48 8.17 10.13
N GLY A 266 -7.01 7.81 11.33
CA GLY A 266 -5.63 7.37 11.55
C GLY A 266 -4.61 8.51 11.53
N SER A 267 -3.57 8.37 10.70
CA SER A 267 -2.40 9.26 10.70
C SER A 267 -2.23 9.99 9.37
N GLY A 268 -1.89 11.27 9.46
CA GLY A 268 -1.27 12.03 8.37
C GLY A 268 0.24 11.91 8.39
N VAL A 269 0.91 12.63 7.50
CA VAL A 269 2.37 12.63 7.36
C VAL A 269 2.90 14.05 7.32
N GLN A 270 4.03 14.29 7.99
CA GLN A 270 4.88 15.44 7.72
C GLN A 270 5.93 15.03 6.71
N MET A 271 5.89 15.63 5.52
CA MET A 271 6.87 15.38 4.48
C MET A 271 8.22 16.00 4.84
N LYS A 272 9.30 15.52 4.21
CA LYS A 272 10.68 16.05 4.41
C LYS A 272 10.80 17.55 4.16
N ASP A 273 10.01 18.10 3.25
CA ASP A 273 10.00 19.53 2.94
C ASP A 273 9.20 20.38 3.95
N GLY A 274 8.66 19.74 5.00
CA GLY A 274 7.87 20.36 6.05
C GLY A 274 6.37 20.40 5.78
N THR A 275 5.91 20.00 4.59
CA THR A 275 4.47 19.96 4.24
C THR A 275 3.74 18.97 5.13
N LEU A 276 2.65 19.40 5.77
CA LEU A 276 1.75 18.51 6.48
C LEU A 276 0.69 18.02 5.51
N VAL A 277 0.41 16.72 5.54
CA VAL A 277 -0.57 16.07 4.67
C VAL A 277 -1.50 15.21 5.53
N LEU A 278 -2.79 15.46 5.41
CA LEU A 278 -3.84 14.73 6.12
C LEU A 278 -4.79 14.11 5.09
N PRO A 279 -4.98 12.78 5.11
CA PRO A 279 -5.93 12.12 4.22
C PRO A 279 -7.36 12.48 4.58
N VAL A 280 -8.21 12.69 3.57
CA VAL A 280 -9.63 13.01 3.72
C VAL A 280 -10.47 12.22 2.72
N GLU A 281 -11.72 11.97 3.09
CA GLU A 281 -12.69 11.29 2.26
C GLU A 281 -13.80 12.27 1.88
N GLY A 282 -14.02 12.43 0.59
CA GLY A 282 -15.06 13.26 0.01
C GLY A 282 -16.23 12.44 -0.53
N THR A 283 -17.39 13.08 -0.66
CA THR A 283 -18.53 12.54 -1.41
C THR A 283 -18.71 13.33 -2.70
N LYS A 284 -18.67 12.66 -3.85
CA LYS A 284 -18.86 13.24 -5.18
C LYS A 284 -19.94 12.45 -5.92
N ASN A 285 -20.99 13.13 -6.37
CA ASN A 285 -22.11 12.48 -7.08
C ASN A 285 -22.67 11.24 -6.35
N GLY A 286 -22.73 11.28 -5.02
CA GLY A 286 -23.19 10.17 -4.17
C GLY A 286 -22.19 9.02 -3.96
N LYS A 287 -20.96 9.12 -4.51
CA LYS A 287 -19.90 8.13 -4.32
C LYS A 287 -18.75 8.67 -3.49
N THR A 288 -18.02 7.77 -2.85
CA THR A 288 -16.81 8.11 -2.10
C THR A 288 -15.64 8.38 -3.03
N VAL A 289 -14.84 9.38 -2.67
CA VAL A 289 -13.55 9.69 -3.29
C VAL A 289 -12.56 10.03 -2.19
N SER A 290 -11.29 9.73 -2.41
CA SER A 290 -10.21 10.01 -1.46
C SER A 290 -9.35 11.17 -1.96
N LEU A 291 -9.05 12.10 -1.06
CA LEU A 291 -8.26 13.31 -1.29
C LEU A 291 -7.30 13.53 -0.12
N ILE A 292 -6.57 14.64 -0.17
CA ILE A 292 -5.76 15.13 0.94
C ILE A 292 -6.04 16.59 1.22
N ILE A 293 -5.83 16.99 2.48
CA ILE A 293 -5.60 18.39 2.84
C ILE A 293 -4.12 18.53 3.14
N TYR A 294 -3.47 19.55 2.56
CA TYR A 294 -2.05 19.79 2.76
C TYR A 294 -1.74 21.26 3.01
N THR A 295 -0.63 21.52 3.69
CA THR A 295 -0.17 22.89 3.98
C THR A 295 0.95 23.29 3.02
N ALA A 296 0.61 23.87 1.87
CA ALA A 296 1.61 24.53 1.01
C ALA A 296 1.80 26.02 1.33
N ASN A 297 0.74 26.71 1.79
CA ASN A 297 0.73 28.13 2.17
C ASN A 297 -0.07 28.33 3.49
N GLU A 298 -0.26 29.60 3.91
CA GLU A 298 -0.95 30.07 5.13
C GLU A 298 -2.45 29.66 5.26
N SER A 299 -3.01 28.96 4.28
CA SER A 299 -4.32 28.31 4.33
C SER A 299 -4.16 26.87 3.85
N GLY A 300 -4.56 25.88 4.66
CA GLY A 300 -4.56 24.48 4.22
C GLY A 300 -5.35 24.31 2.92
N ASN A 301 -4.77 23.65 1.94
CA ASN A 301 -5.35 23.47 0.61
C ASN A 301 -5.92 22.05 0.50
N LEU A 302 -7.18 21.95 0.07
CA LEU A 302 -7.73 20.69 -0.42
C LEU A 302 -7.09 20.36 -1.79
N SER A 303 -6.70 19.11 -2.00
CA SER A 303 -6.13 18.67 -3.28
C SER A 303 -7.15 18.75 -4.41
N LYS A 304 -6.72 19.15 -5.62
CA LYS A 304 -7.58 19.19 -6.80
C LYS A 304 -7.82 17.79 -7.39
N GLY A 305 -6.77 16.98 -7.42
CA GLY A 305 -6.83 15.58 -7.79
C GLY A 305 -7.45 14.75 -6.67
N MET A 306 -8.08 13.64 -7.08
CA MET A 306 -8.73 12.67 -6.20
C MET A 306 -8.57 11.26 -6.75
N SER A 307 -8.87 10.25 -5.93
CA SER A 307 -8.97 8.86 -6.38
C SER A 307 -10.12 8.65 -7.37
N ALA A 308 -10.17 7.45 -7.97
CA ALA A 308 -11.37 6.99 -8.65
C ALA A 308 -12.60 6.95 -7.71
N ASP A 309 -13.78 7.01 -8.32
CA ASP A 309 -15.09 6.79 -7.68
C ASP A 309 -15.12 5.47 -6.90
N GLY A 310 -15.71 5.50 -5.72
CA GLY A 310 -15.90 4.32 -4.87
C GLY A 310 -14.70 3.98 -3.99
N CYS A 311 -13.68 4.86 -3.93
CA CYS A 311 -12.49 4.65 -3.11
C CYS A 311 -12.55 5.46 -1.81
N SER A 312 -12.47 4.77 -0.68
CA SER A 312 -12.62 5.29 0.68
C SER A 312 -11.45 4.90 1.60
N VAL A 313 -11.51 5.35 2.84
CA VAL A 313 -10.55 5.07 3.93
C VAL A 313 -9.08 5.25 3.54
N PRO A 314 -8.70 6.46 3.06
CA PRO A 314 -7.34 6.71 2.60
C PRO A 314 -6.31 6.69 3.75
N SER A 315 -5.19 6.02 3.49
CA SER A 315 -3.96 6.11 4.29
C SER A 315 -2.83 6.65 3.43
N VAL A 316 -1.98 7.53 3.98
CA VAL A 316 -0.92 8.20 3.22
C VAL A 316 0.45 8.06 3.87
N VAL A 317 1.49 7.99 3.03
CA VAL A 317 2.90 8.03 3.43
C VAL A 317 3.72 8.79 2.39
N GLU A 318 4.91 9.27 2.78
CA GLU A 318 5.89 9.80 1.84
C GLU A 318 6.83 8.68 1.39
N TRP A 319 6.99 8.49 0.08
CA TRP A 319 7.88 7.50 -0.51
C TRP A 319 8.72 8.13 -1.62
N LYS A 320 10.05 8.17 -1.43
CA LYS A 320 11.01 8.75 -2.40
C LYS A 320 10.57 10.13 -2.93
N ASP A 321 10.22 11.02 -2.00
CA ASP A 321 9.81 12.41 -2.24
C ASP A 321 8.47 12.54 -3.02
N LYS A 322 7.72 11.44 -3.14
CA LYS A 322 6.33 11.42 -3.62
C LYS A 322 5.38 11.08 -2.49
N LEU A 323 4.13 11.52 -2.63
CA LEU A 323 3.05 11.08 -1.79
C LEU A 323 2.44 9.79 -2.33
N MET A 324 2.27 8.80 -1.45
CA MET A 324 1.56 7.56 -1.71
C MET A 324 0.23 7.58 -0.96
N MET A 325 -0.87 7.24 -1.63
CA MET A 325 -2.18 7.10 -1.01
C MET A 325 -2.75 5.70 -1.30
N MET A 326 -2.98 4.92 -0.26
CA MET A 326 -3.67 3.64 -0.33
C MET A 326 -5.14 3.82 0.01
N THR A 327 -6.03 3.24 -0.79
CA THR A 327 -7.49 3.35 -0.64
C THR A 327 -8.14 1.98 -0.78
N ALA A 328 -9.30 1.78 -0.15
CA ALA A 328 -10.14 0.62 -0.39
C ALA A 328 -11.29 1.02 -1.34
N CYS A 329 -11.45 0.28 -2.44
CA CYS A 329 -12.38 0.64 -3.52
C CYS A 329 -13.50 -0.39 -3.71
N ASP A 330 -14.62 0.07 -4.29
CA ASP A 330 -15.84 -0.73 -4.56
C ASP A 330 -15.62 -1.95 -5.48
N ASP A 331 -14.53 -1.98 -6.25
CA ASP A 331 -14.15 -3.15 -7.06
C ASP A 331 -13.54 -4.29 -6.23
N GLY A 332 -13.53 -4.14 -4.90
CA GLY A 332 -13.01 -5.10 -3.95
C GLY A 332 -11.49 -5.09 -3.84
N ARG A 333 -10.78 -4.22 -4.56
CA ARG A 333 -9.32 -4.14 -4.49
C ARG A 333 -8.86 -2.82 -3.91
N ARG A 334 -7.74 -2.86 -3.21
CA ARG A 334 -7.08 -1.63 -2.76
C ARG A 334 -6.35 -1.00 -3.93
N ARG A 335 -6.61 0.28 -4.15
CA ARG A 335 -5.89 1.07 -5.16
C ARG A 335 -4.88 1.98 -4.47
N VAL A 336 -3.67 1.97 -5.00
CA VAL A 336 -2.55 2.78 -4.52
C VAL A 336 -2.25 3.83 -5.57
N TYR A 337 -2.14 5.08 -5.16
CA TYR A 337 -1.88 6.22 -6.04
C TYR A 337 -0.60 6.93 -5.64
N GLU A 338 0.14 7.41 -6.64
CA GLU A 338 1.33 8.24 -6.52
C GLU A 338 1.01 9.69 -6.93
N SER A 339 1.54 10.65 -6.18
CA SER A 339 1.53 12.06 -6.56
C SER A 339 2.88 12.72 -6.24
N GLY A 340 3.50 13.35 -7.24
CA GLY A 340 4.70 14.18 -7.07
C GLY A 340 4.38 15.68 -6.89
N ASP A 341 3.11 16.05 -7.02
CA ASP A 341 2.61 17.43 -7.06
C ASP A 341 1.61 17.70 -5.91
N LYS A 342 1.74 16.95 -4.81
CA LYS A 342 0.95 17.11 -3.58
C LYS A 342 -0.57 17.04 -3.82
N GLY A 343 -0.99 16.15 -4.71
CA GLY A 343 -2.37 15.86 -5.01
C GLY A 343 -3.00 16.75 -6.08
N GLU A 344 -2.22 17.53 -6.84
CA GLU A 344 -2.75 18.18 -8.06
C GLU A 344 -3.16 17.11 -9.08
N SER A 345 -2.36 16.05 -9.22
CA SER A 345 -2.69 14.86 -10.01
C SER A 345 -2.29 13.57 -9.28
N TRP A 346 -3.04 12.50 -9.56
CA TRP A 346 -2.79 11.17 -9.00
C TRP A 346 -2.64 10.15 -10.12
N THR A 347 -1.58 9.35 -10.05
CA THR A 347 -1.36 8.22 -10.95
C THR A 347 -1.54 6.91 -10.18
N GLU A 348 -2.42 6.02 -10.65
CA GLU A 348 -2.55 4.69 -10.05
C GLU A 348 -1.26 3.89 -10.24
N ALA A 349 -0.69 3.36 -9.15
CA ALA A 349 0.57 2.63 -9.10
C ALA A 349 0.43 1.18 -9.62
N LEU A 350 -0.04 1.05 -10.87
CA LEU A 350 -0.36 -0.22 -11.53
C LEU A 350 0.86 -1.14 -11.74
N GLY A 351 2.06 -0.56 -11.79
CA GLY A 351 3.32 -1.31 -11.93
C GLY A 351 3.89 -1.85 -10.62
N THR A 352 3.30 -1.52 -9.47
CA THR A 352 3.83 -1.90 -8.15
C THR A 352 2.73 -2.41 -7.22
N LEU A 353 2.07 -1.52 -6.48
CA LEU A 353 1.25 -1.88 -5.32
C LEU A 353 -0.26 -1.84 -5.58
N SER A 354 -0.71 -1.15 -6.63
CA SER A 354 -2.15 -1.02 -6.87
C SER A 354 -2.76 -2.38 -7.22
N ARG A 355 -3.90 -2.67 -6.61
CA ARG A 355 -4.70 -3.90 -6.81
C ARG A 355 -3.98 -5.18 -6.42
N VAL A 356 -2.89 -5.08 -5.65
CA VAL A 356 -2.22 -6.22 -5.01
C VAL A 356 -3.11 -6.82 -3.94
N TRP A 357 -3.66 -6.01 -3.04
CA TRP A 357 -4.49 -6.51 -1.95
C TRP A 357 -5.97 -6.46 -2.32
N GLY A 358 -6.60 -7.63 -2.34
CA GLY A 358 -8.02 -7.79 -2.63
C GLY A 358 -8.86 -8.09 -1.39
N ASN A 359 -10.16 -7.98 -1.57
CA ASN A 359 -11.20 -8.53 -0.72
C ASN A 359 -12.08 -9.41 -1.62
N ASN A 360 -12.16 -10.71 -1.31
CA ASN A 360 -12.96 -11.67 -2.08
C ASN A 360 -14.48 -11.49 -1.91
N GLN A 361 -14.91 -10.63 -1.00
CA GLN A 361 -16.33 -10.45 -0.73
C GLN A 361 -16.97 -9.52 -1.78
N LYS A 362 -17.94 -10.05 -2.53
CA LYS A 362 -18.99 -9.29 -3.25
C LYS A 362 -19.90 -8.47 -2.29
N ARG A 363 -19.44 -8.12 -1.10
CA ARG A 363 -20.24 -7.47 -0.07
C ARG A 363 -20.08 -5.97 -0.15
N HIS A 364 -21.19 -5.28 0.07
CA HIS A 364 -21.31 -3.85 0.36
C HIS A 364 -20.64 -3.44 1.70
N GLU A 365 -19.67 -4.23 2.20
CA GLU A 365 -18.97 -3.94 3.45
C GLU A 365 -17.98 -2.79 3.20
N LYS A 366 -18.12 -1.72 3.97
CA LYS A 366 -17.24 -0.54 3.89
C LYS A 366 -15.78 -0.97 4.03
N GLY A 367 -14.92 -0.40 3.20
CA GLY A 367 -13.48 -0.67 3.22
C GLY A 367 -12.87 -0.50 4.61
N VAL A 368 -11.88 -1.35 4.92
CA VAL A 368 -11.16 -1.35 6.21
C VAL A 368 -9.96 -0.41 6.12
N GLY A 369 -9.87 0.54 7.06
CA GLY A 369 -8.70 1.43 7.17
C GLY A 369 -7.42 0.64 7.48
N SER A 370 -6.34 0.98 6.77
CA SER A 370 -5.05 0.29 6.86
C SER A 370 -4.04 1.07 7.70
N GLY A 371 -3.26 0.36 8.51
CA GLY A 371 -2.02 0.91 9.04
C GLY A 371 -1.01 0.96 7.91
N PHE A 372 -0.43 2.14 7.66
CA PHE A 372 0.52 2.34 6.57
C PHE A 372 1.64 3.25 7.06
N SER A 373 2.88 2.77 7.00
CA SER A 373 4.04 3.47 7.52
C SER A 373 5.27 3.21 6.64
N THR A 374 6.23 4.12 6.69
CA THR A 374 7.53 4.00 6.02
C THR A 374 8.65 3.97 7.04
N ALA A 375 9.69 3.22 6.75
CA ALA A 375 10.84 3.07 7.63
C ALA A 375 12.12 2.84 6.82
N THR A 376 13.27 3.15 7.41
CA THR A 376 14.58 2.70 6.92
C THR A 376 15.10 1.65 7.89
N ILE A 377 15.14 0.39 7.45
CA ILE A 377 15.52 -0.77 8.28
C ILE A 377 16.63 -1.51 7.53
N GLU A 378 17.72 -1.90 8.21
CA GLU A 378 18.89 -2.54 7.57
C GLU A 378 19.43 -1.77 6.35
N ASN A 379 19.42 -0.42 6.42
CA ASN A 379 19.80 0.50 5.33
C ASN A 379 18.97 0.37 4.04
N ARG A 380 17.75 -0.16 4.13
CA ARG A 380 16.78 -0.20 3.03
C ARG A 380 15.53 0.56 3.42
N ASP A 381 15.09 1.47 2.55
CA ASP A 381 13.79 2.12 2.70
C ASP A 381 12.70 1.11 2.37
N VAL A 382 11.69 1.02 3.24
CA VAL A 382 10.58 0.09 3.14
C VAL A 382 9.27 0.74 3.54
N MET A 383 8.19 0.15 3.04
CA MET A 383 6.82 0.37 3.45
C MET A 383 6.33 -0.83 4.24
N LEU A 384 5.65 -0.55 5.34
CA LEU A 384 5.00 -1.52 6.21
C LEU A 384 3.49 -1.27 6.18
N VAL A 385 2.72 -2.31 5.93
CA VAL A 385 1.25 -2.20 5.80
C VAL A 385 0.57 -3.26 6.65
N THR A 386 -0.44 -2.89 7.42
CA THR A 386 -1.32 -3.84 8.09
C THR A 386 -2.66 -3.93 7.39
N LEU A 387 -3.00 -5.13 6.93
CA LEU A 387 -4.20 -5.41 6.16
C LEU A 387 -4.85 -6.73 6.58
N PRO A 388 -6.19 -6.81 6.59
CA PRO A 388 -6.87 -8.05 6.87
C PRO A 388 -6.67 -9.06 5.73
N VAL A 389 -6.42 -10.31 6.10
CA VAL A 389 -6.45 -11.51 5.25
C VAL A 389 -7.65 -12.34 5.71
N TYR A 390 -8.43 -12.83 4.75
CA TYR A 390 -9.67 -13.52 5.04
C TYR A 390 -9.38 -15.01 5.28
N SER A 391 -9.65 -15.47 6.49
CA SER A 391 -9.48 -16.88 6.87
C SER A 391 -10.83 -17.50 7.20
N ASN A 392 -11.07 -18.71 6.67
CA ASN A 392 -12.26 -19.51 6.99
C ASN A 392 -11.93 -20.44 8.16
N SER A 393 -11.99 -19.92 9.39
CA SER A 393 -11.81 -20.73 10.59
C SER A 393 -13.18 -21.16 11.15
N LYS A 394 -13.37 -22.48 11.35
CA LYS A 394 -14.58 -23.07 11.94
C LYS A 394 -15.90 -22.69 11.22
N GLY A 395 -15.85 -22.58 9.88
CA GLY A 395 -17.04 -22.27 9.06
C GLY A 395 -17.48 -20.80 9.10
N LYS A 396 -16.70 -19.91 9.72
CA LYS A 396 -16.91 -18.46 9.71
C LYS A 396 -15.70 -17.76 9.12
N GLU A 397 -15.96 -16.86 8.18
CA GLU A 397 -14.94 -16.00 7.60
C GLU A 397 -14.54 -14.92 8.61
N ARG A 398 -13.25 -14.78 8.86
CA ARG A 398 -12.68 -13.80 9.78
C ARG A 398 -11.61 -12.99 9.08
N ARG A 399 -11.48 -11.73 9.49
CA ARG A 399 -10.44 -10.81 9.04
C ARG A 399 -9.28 -10.87 10.01
N GLU A 400 -8.31 -11.71 9.70
CA GLU A 400 -7.06 -11.82 10.43
C GLU A 400 -6.11 -10.72 9.96
N LEU A 401 -5.62 -9.86 10.86
CA LEU A 401 -4.75 -8.76 10.48
C LEU A 401 -3.33 -9.29 10.23
N HIS A 402 -2.78 -9.04 9.05
CA HIS A 402 -1.40 -9.40 8.68
C HIS A 402 -0.53 -8.16 8.52
N LEU A 403 0.78 -8.32 8.75
CA LEU A 403 1.80 -7.34 8.41
C LEU A 403 2.43 -7.69 7.06
N TRP A 404 2.45 -6.73 6.14
CA TRP A 404 3.08 -6.82 4.84
C TRP A 404 4.30 -5.90 4.78
N LEU A 405 5.36 -6.39 4.13
CA LEU A 405 6.60 -5.65 3.87
C LEU A 405 6.77 -5.44 2.37
N THR A 406 7.11 -4.22 1.96
CA THR A 406 7.48 -3.94 0.57
C THR A 406 8.49 -2.81 0.44
N ASP A 407 9.35 -2.88 -0.58
CA ASP A 407 10.26 -1.79 -0.99
C ASP A 407 9.80 -1.14 -2.33
N ASN A 408 8.50 -1.23 -2.62
CA ASN A 408 7.88 -0.87 -3.91
C ASN A 408 8.27 -1.78 -5.09
N THR A 409 8.99 -2.88 -4.83
CA THR A 409 9.35 -3.89 -5.83
C THR A 409 8.96 -5.28 -5.33
N HIS A 410 9.56 -5.71 -4.23
CA HIS A 410 9.28 -6.97 -3.56
C HIS A 410 8.13 -6.79 -2.57
N ILE A 411 7.32 -7.83 -2.39
CA ILE A 411 6.21 -7.84 -1.43
C ILE A 411 6.24 -9.18 -0.69
N VAL A 412 6.23 -9.15 0.64
CA VAL A 412 6.25 -10.35 1.48
C VAL A 412 5.22 -10.20 2.60
N ASP A 413 4.43 -11.26 2.82
CA ASP A 413 3.60 -11.41 4.01
C ASP A 413 4.49 -11.84 5.19
N ILE A 414 4.63 -10.98 6.19
CA ILE A 414 5.41 -11.26 7.40
C ILE A 414 4.62 -12.18 8.36
N GLY A 415 3.30 -12.19 8.20
CA GLY A 415 2.36 -13.02 8.93
C GLY A 415 1.41 -12.23 9.83
N SER A 416 0.64 -13.00 10.59
CA SER A 416 -0.43 -12.50 11.46
C SER A 416 0.07 -11.58 12.58
N VAL A 417 -0.77 -10.59 12.88
CA VAL A 417 -0.64 -9.56 13.92
C VAL A 417 -1.74 -9.71 14.97
N SER A 418 -2.95 -10.09 14.57
CA SER A 418 -4.09 -10.28 15.47
C SER A 418 -4.13 -11.69 16.06
N GLY A 419 -4.90 -11.88 17.14
CA GLY A 419 -5.16 -13.23 17.65
C GLY A 419 -6.01 -14.07 16.68
N GLU A 420 -5.79 -15.39 16.65
CA GLU A 420 -6.47 -16.34 15.74
C GLU A 420 -8.02 -16.30 15.80
N ALA A 421 -8.57 -15.85 16.93
CA ALA A 421 -10.01 -15.80 17.17
C ALA A 421 -10.65 -14.44 16.86
N GLU A 422 -9.85 -13.43 16.46
CA GLU A 422 -10.28 -12.04 16.34
C GLU A 422 -10.75 -11.70 14.92
N ASP A 423 -11.69 -10.75 14.82
CA ASP A 423 -12.15 -10.17 13.55
C ASP A 423 -11.83 -8.66 13.56
N VAL A 424 -10.88 -8.27 12.70
CA VAL A 424 -10.33 -6.90 12.69
C VAL A 424 -11.08 -5.99 11.71
N ALA A 425 -11.42 -4.79 12.18
CA ALA A 425 -12.21 -3.81 11.41
C ALA A 425 -11.43 -2.59 10.89
N ALA A 426 -10.35 -2.19 11.54
CA ALA A 426 -9.41 -1.14 11.11
C ALA A 426 -8.10 -1.27 11.86
N SER A 427 -7.02 -0.71 11.33
CA SER A 427 -5.71 -0.71 11.99
C SER A 427 -4.94 0.58 11.75
N SER A 428 -3.98 0.84 12.64
CA SER A 428 -2.95 1.87 12.56
C SER A 428 -1.61 1.25 12.89
N LEU A 429 -0.54 1.74 12.26
CA LEU A 429 0.80 1.20 12.39
C LEU A 429 1.79 2.34 12.66
N LEU A 430 2.69 2.15 13.62
CA LEU A 430 3.75 3.09 13.94
C LEU A 430 5.08 2.33 14.03
N TYR A 431 6.04 2.71 13.19
CA TYR A 431 7.44 2.35 13.37
C TYR A 431 8.19 3.50 14.04
N LYS A 432 8.97 3.18 15.05
CA LYS A 432 9.86 4.09 15.76
C LYS A 432 11.29 3.62 15.60
N SER A 433 12.13 4.45 15.00
CA SER A 433 13.57 4.20 14.87
C SER A 433 14.29 4.26 16.22
N ALA A 434 15.46 3.61 16.30
CA ALA A 434 16.35 3.79 17.44
C ALA A 434 16.92 5.21 17.44
N GLY A 435 16.60 6.04 18.44
CA GLY A 435 17.26 7.33 18.65
C GLY A 435 18.69 7.20 19.22
N SER A 436 19.40 8.33 19.37
CA SER A 436 20.79 8.40 19.85
C SER A 436 20.97 8.34 21.39
N GLY A 437 20.33 7.42 22.10
CA GLY A 437 20.29 7.40 23.57
C GLY A 437 20.16 5.99 24.17
N ASN A 438 20.47 5.86 25.47
CA ASN A 438 20.78 4.57 26.13
C ASN A 438 19.64 3.53 26.22
N ASN A 439 18.38 3.87 25.90
CA ASN A 439 17.23 2.96 25.94
C ASN A 439 16.54 2.73 24.58
N ASN A 440 17.21 3.09 23.48
CA ASN A 440 16.60 3.20 22.17
C ASN A 440 16.72 1.91 21.34
N LYS A 441 15.75 1.01 21.54
CA LYS A 441 15.48 -0.09 20.61
C LYS A 441 14.48 0.39 19.55
N GLU A 442 14.64 -0.06 18.32
CA GLU A 442 13.61 0.08 17.28
C GLU A 442 12.33 -0.64 17.72
N ARG A 443 11.17 -0.07 17.40
CA ARG A 443 9.88 -0.62 17.83
C ARG A 443 8.86 -0.48 16.71
N LEU A 444 8.00 -1.50 16.61
CA LEU A 444 6.88 -1.53 15.69
C LEU A 444 5.62 -1.85 16.51
N ILE A 445 4.61 -0.98 16.43
CA ILE A 445 3.33 -1.14 17.13
C ILE A 445 2.19 -1.12 16.12
N ALA A 446 1.27 -2.07 16.25
CA ALA A 446 -0.04 -1.99 15.63
C ALA A 446 -1.10 -1.67 16.69
N LEU A 447 -2.09 -0.87 16.29
CA LEU A 447 -3.32 -0.61 17.05
C LEU A 447 -4.49 -0.98 16.14
N TYR A 448 -5.39 -1.86 16.58
CA TYR A 448 -6.49 -2.30 15.73
C TYR A 448 -7.81 -2.48 16.47
N GLU A 449 -8.89 -2.29 15.69
CA GLU A 449 -10.26 -2.52 16.13
C GLU A 449 -10.57 -4.01 16.11
N LYS A 450 -11.15 -4.51 17.19
CA LYS A 450 -11.61 -5.89 17.32
C LYS A 450 -13.11 -5.92 17.51
N LYS A 451 -13.81 -6.69 16.68
CA LYS A 451 -15.22 -7.01 16.88
C LYS A 451 -15.40 -7.97 18.06
N LYS A 452 -16.36 -7.69 18.93
CA LYS A 452 -16.75 -8.58 20.03
C LYS A 452 -17.89 -9.49 19.59
N GLY A 453 -17.66 -10.81 19.60
CA GLY A 453 -18.71 -11.84 19.48
C GLY A 453 -19.60 -11.81 18.21
N ASP A 454 -20.50 -12.79 18.10
CA ASP A 454 -21.58 -12.74 17.10
C ASP A 454 -22.74 -11.90 17.66
N GLY A 455 -23.11 -10.83 16.97
CA GLY A 455 -24.33 -10.06 17.25
C GLY A 455 -24.15 -8.81 18.12
N GLU A 456 -22.97 -8.55 18.68
CA GLU A 456 -22.69 -7.26 19.34
C GLU A 456 -22.14 -6.24 18.33
N SER A 457 -22.68 -5.03 18.37
CA SER A 457 -22.14 -3.87 17.61
C SER A 457 -20.93 -3.22 18.29
N SER A 458 -20.45 -3.80 19.40
CA SER A 458 -19.39 -3.23 20.23
C SER A 458 -18.00 -3.56 19.66
N LEU A 459 -17.15 -2.54 19.56
CA LEU A 459 -15.77 -2.64 19.07
C LEU A 459 -14.81 -2.37 20.23
N GLY A 460 -13.91 -3.30 20.48
CA GLY A 460 -12.75 -3.13 21.34
C GLY A 460 -11.55 -2.60 20.55
N MET A 461 -10.51 -2.19 21.26
CA MET A 461 -9.26 -1.71 20.67
C MET A 461 -8.09 -2.46 21.29
N VAL A 462 -7.20 -3.00 20.46
CA VAL A 462 -6.05 -3.78 20.90
C VAL A 462 -4.77 -3.13 20.40
N SER A 463 -3.81 -2.93 21.30
CA SER A 463 -2.44 -2.55 20.97
C SER A 463 -1.54 -3.78 21.02
N VAL A 464 -0.68 -3.94 20.01
CA VAL A 464 0.24 -5.08 19.90
C VAL A 464 1.63 -4.62 19.52
N ARG A 465 2.64 -5.17 20.18
CA ARG A 465 4.05 -4.96 19.84
C ARG A 465 4.54 -6.04 18.90
N LEU A 466 5.02 -5.61 17.75
CA LEU A 466 5.38 -6.48 16.65
C LEU A 466 6.87 -6.85 16.71
N THR A 467 7.35 -7.29 17.87
CA THR A 467 8.78 -7.61 18.08
C THR A 467 9.21 -8.81 17.23
N ALA A 468 8.39 -9.87 17.20
CA ALA A 468 8.66 -11.07 16.41
C ALA A 468 8.58 -10.77 14.91
N GLN A 469 7.57 -10.01 14.49
CA GLN A 469 7.38 -9.60 13.10
C GLN A 469 8.49 -8.64 12.65
N LEU A 470 8.92 -7.69 13.48
CA LEU A 470 10.06 -6.81 13.18
C LEU A 470 11.37 -7.60 13.00
N LYS A 471 11.59 -8.65 13.80
CA LYS A 471 12.71 -9.57 13.60
C LYS A 471 12.63 -10.26 12.24
N ARG A 472 11.45 -10.79 11.88
CA ARG A 472 11.23 -11.40 10.55
C ARG A 472 11.43 -10.41 9.41
N VAL A 473 11.00 -9.16 9.56
CA VAL A 473 11.26 -8.08 8.59
C VAL A 473 12.76 -7.95 8.35
N LYS A 474 13.58 -7.90 9.40
CA LYS A 474 15.05 -7.85 9.26
C LYS A 474 15.63 -9.07 8.55
N ASP A 475 15.16 -10.26 8.90
CA ASP A 475 15.60 -11.51 8.27
C ASP A 475 15.28 -11.53 6.75
N VAL A 476 14.11 -11.03 6.37
CA VAL A 476 13.70 -10.86 4.96
C VAL A 476 14.60 -9.85 4.25
N LEU A 477 14.87 -8.69 4.86
CA LEU A 477 15.73 -7.66 4.26
C LEU A 477 17.18 -8.13 4.06
N VAL A 478 17.72 -8.89 5.01
CA VAL A 478 19.02 -9.56 4.86
C VAL A 478 18.99 -10.55 3.68
N THR A 479 17.89 -11.27 3.52
CA THR A 479 17.73 -12.21 2.40
C THR A 479 17.68 -11.46 1.07
N TRP A 480 16.86 -10.42 0.93
CA TRP A 480 16.80 -9.59 -0.28
C TRP A 480 18.17 -9.04 -0.66
N LYS A 481 18.93 -8.51 0.30
CA LYS A 481 20.29 -8.02 0.06
C LYS A 481 21.23 -9.12 -0.48
N LYS A 482 21.20 -10.32 0.09
CA LYS A 482 22.00 -11.46 -0.40
C LYS A 482 21.62 -11.87 -1.82
N VAL A 483 20.34 -11.79 -2.17
CA VAL A 483 19.87 -12.09 -3.53
C VAL A 483 20.27 -10.98 -4.50
N ASP A 484 20.11 -9.72 -4.12
CA ASP A 484 20.58 -8.55 -4.89
C ASP A 484 22.09 -8.67 -5.19
N ASP A 485 22.90 -9.04 -4.19
CA ASP A 485 24.35 -9.24 -4.33
C ASP A 485 24.68 -10.40 -5.30
N ARG A 486 23.86 -11.45 -5.33
CA ARG A 486 24.01 -12.58 -6.27
C ARG A 486 23.63 -12.19 -7.68
N VAL A 487 22.50 -11.53 -7.86
CA VAL A 487 22.00 -11.07 -9.16
C VAL A 487 22.95 -10.03 -9.75
N SER A 488 23.51 -9.14 -8.94
CA SER A 488 24.48 -8.12 -9.38
C SER A 488 25.75 -8.73 -9.99
N LYS A 489 26.11 -9.97 -9.62
CA LYS A 489 27.24 -10.70 -10.21
C LYS A 489 26.96 -11.23 -11.61
N LEU A 490 25.71 -11.23 -12.09
CA LEU A 490 25.43 -11.54 -13.49
C LEU A 490 26.15 -10.54 -14.39
N CYS A 491 26.25 -9.27 -14.00
CA CYS A 491 26.86 -8.24 -14.81
C CYS A 491 27.86 -7.43 -13.98
N PRO A 492 29.04 -8.00 -13.71
CA PRO A 492 30.07 -7.30 -12.96
C PRO A 492 30.48 -6.07 -13.77
N SER A 493 30.50 -4.91 -13.12
CA SER A 493 30.99 -3.67 -13.71
C SER A 493 32.42 -3.92 -14.18
N THR A 494 32.65 -4.04 -15.48
CA THR A 494 33.99 -4.20 -16.04
C THR A 494 34.73 -2.88 -15.89
N ALA A 495 35.41 -2.72 -14.76
CA ALA A 495 36.48 -1.75 -14.65
C ALA A 495 37.61 -2.19 -15.60
N ALA A 496 37.79 -1.43 -16.68
CA ALA A 496 38.95 -1.44 -17.58
C ALA A 496 39.24 -2.74 -18.36
N LYS A 497 38.75 -2.80 -19.61
CA LYS A 497 39.56 -3.09 -20.82
C LYS A 497 38.67 -2.95 -22.07
N ASN A 498 39.03 -2.00 -22.94
CA ASN A 498 38.43 -1.60 -24.22
C ASN A 498 37.38 -0.47 -24.16
N PRO A 499 37.76 0.78 -24.54
CA PRO A 499 36.90 1.96 -24.51
C PRO A 499 35.98 2.12 -25.74
N SER A 500 35.80 1.10 -26.60
CA SER A 500 35.09 1.27 -27.89
C SER A 500 33.61 0.85 -27.91
N THR A 501 33.01 0.40 -26.80
CA THR A 501 31.56 0.23 -26.71
C THR A 501 31.03 0.86 -25.42
N SER A 502 30.22 1.90 -25.53
CA SER A 502 29.61 2.62 -24.40
C SER A 502 28.55 1.82 -23.64
N ASN A 503 28.57 0.48 -23.70
CA ASN A 503 27.46 -0.41 -23.38
C ASN A 503 27.84 -1.52 -22.38
N GLY A 504 28.76 -1.23 -21.45
CA GLY A 504 29.17 -2.18 -20.41
C GLY A 504 28.15 -2.32 -19.27
N CYS A 505 28.29 -3.41 -18.51
CA CYS A 505 27.52 -3.73 -17.29
C CYS A 505 27.38 -2.59 -16.28
N GLY A 506 28.34 -1.66 -16.22
CA GLY A 506 28.33 -0.55 -15.27
C GLY A 506 27.17 0.44 -15.43
N ALA A 507 26.50 0.49 -16.60
CA ALA A 507 25.40 1.41 -16.86
C ALA A 507 24.00 0.81 -16.59
N VAL A 508 23.87 -0.53 -16.52
CA VAL A 508 22.58 -1.22 -16.39
C VAL A 508 22.42 -1.78 -14.99
N LYS A 509 21.47 -1.23 -14.22
CA LYS A 509 21.13 -1.76 -12.90
C LYS A 509 20.17 -2.94 -13.04
N ILE A 510 20.72 -4.16 -13.09
CA ILE A 510 19.95 -5.39 -13.32
C ILE A 510 18.95 -5.70 -12.19
N THR A 511 19.18 -5.24 -10.97
CA THR A 511 18.21 -5.43 -9.88
C THR A 511 17.04 -4.45 -9.95
N ASP A 512 17.09 -3.44 -10.82
CA ASP A 512 16.02 -2.45 -10.92
C ASP A 512 14.76 -3.06 -11.52
N GLY A 513 13.68 -3.06 -10.73
CA GLY A 513 12.40 -3.67 -11.10
C GLY A 513 12.39 -5.19 -11.12
N LEU A 514 13.43 -5.87 -10.66
CA LEU A 514 13.44 -7.33 -10.48
C LEU A 514 12.61 -7.68 -9.25
N VAL A 515 11.52 -8.44 -9.43
CA VAL A 515 10.56 -8.78 -8.35
C VAL A 515 10.67 -10.23 -7.89
N GLY A 516 11.00 -11.14 -8.79
CA GLY A 516 11.06 -12.57 -8.49
C GLY A 516 12.25 -13.23 -9.17
N PHE A 517 12.83 -14.23 -8.51
CA PHE A 517 13.96 -14.98 -9.02
C PHE A 517 13.85 -16.46 -8.64
N LEU A 518 13.74 -17.34 -9.64
CA LEU A 518 13.77 -18.80 -9.44
C LEU A 518 15.13 -19.36 -9.87
N SER A 519 15.83 -20.02 -8.92
CA SER A 519 17.19 -20.56 -9.11
C SER A 519 17.33 -21.94 -8.45
N GLY A 520 18.35 -22.20 -7.61
CA GLY A 520 18.62 -23.52 -7.04
C GLY A 520 17.67 -24.01 -5.93
N ASN A 521 16.66 -23.22 -5.51
CA ASN A 521 15.78 -23.55 -4.39
C ASN A 521 14.52 -24.35 -4.80
N PHE A 522 14.73 -25.52 -5.40
CA PHE A 522 13.67 -26.47 -5.71
C PHE A 522 13.55 -27.58 -4.66
N SER A 523 12.33 -27.89 -4.21
CA SER A 523 12.04 -28.97 -3.25
C SER A 523 10.62 -29.49 -3.40
N GLY A 524 10.46 -30.82 -3.50
CA GLY A 524 9.17 -31.44 -3.75
C GLY A 524 8.61 -31.02 -5.10
N ASN A 525 7.49 -30.30 -5.11
CA ASN A 525 6.91 -29.66 -6.30
C ASN A 525 6.97 -28.12 -6.24
N THR A 526 7.74 -27.56 -5.31
CA THR A 526 7.82 -26.12 -5.09
C THR A 526 9.17 -25.59 -5.53
N TRP A 527 9.16 -24.65 -6.47
CA TRP A 527 10.33 -23.87 -6.84
C TRP A 527 10.23 -22.52 -6.13
N ARG A 528 11.05 -22.33 -5.10
CA ARG A 528 10.93 -21.16 -4.22
C ARG A 528 11.53 -19.92 -4.87
N ASP A 529 10.84 -18.81 -4.70
CA ASP A 529 11.35 -17.48 -5.06
C ASP A 529 12.44 -17.07 -4.06
N GLU A 530 13.61 -16.74 -4.58
CA GLU A 530 14.76 -16.33 -3.78
C GLU A 530 14.48 -15.03 -3.00
N TYR A 531 13.61 -14.15 -3.52
CA TYR A 531 13.15 -12.95 -2.81
C TYR A 531 12.01 -13.22 -1.82
N LEU A 532 11.63 -14.48 -1.59
CA LEU A 532 10.58 -14.89 -0.65
C LEU A 532 9.18 -14.37 -1.02
N GLY A 533 8.98 -13.90 -2.26
CA GLY A 533 7.70 -13.44 -2.77
C GLY A 533 6.78 -14.62 -3.09
N VAL A 534 6.62 -14.92 -4.38
CA VAL A 534 5.63 -15.91 -4.82
C VAL A 534 6.35 -17.16 -5.30
N ASN A 535 6.12 -18.30 -4.67
CA ASN A 535 6.70 -19.56 -5.13
C ASN A 535 6.01 -20.07 -6.40
N ALA A 536 6.76 -20.73 -7.27
CA ALA A 536 6.22 -21.42 -8.42
C ALA A 536 5.94 -22.90 -8.09
N THR A 537 4.92 -23.47 -8.75
CA THR A 537 4.52 -24.87 -8.56
C THR A 537 4.84 -25.68 -9.80
N VAL A 538 5.58 -26.77 -9.63
CA VAL A 538 5.80 -27.76 -10.67
C VAL A 538 4.55 -28.65 -10.81
N LYS A 539 4.07 -28.73 -12.05
CA LYS A 539 3.01 -29.63 -12.51
C LYS A 539 3.62 -30.73 -13.37
N LYS A 540 2.93 -31.87 -13.45
CA LYS A 540 3.39 -33.01 -14.23
C LYS A 540 2.22 -33.77 -14.86
N GLY A 541 2.46 -34.32 -16.05
CA GLY A 541 1.61 -35.35 -16.64
C GLY A 541 1.77 -36.70 -15.92
N THR A 542 1.08 -37.73 -16.42
CA THR A 542 1.07 -39.08 -15.82
C THR A 542 2.47 -39.65 -15.57
N ASN A 543 3.39 -39.43 -16.52
CA ASN A 543 4.79 -39.91 -16.45
C ASN A 543 5.79 -38.77 -16.26
N GLY A 544 5.32 -37.58 -15.88
CA GLY A 544 6.17 -36.39 -15.79
C GLY A 544 7.11 -36.42 -14.58
N VAL A 545 8.35 -36.00 -14.76
CA VAL A 545 9.37 -35.91 -13.72
C VAL A 545 10.04 -34.53 -13.76
N ALA A 546 10.37 -34.01 -12.58
CA ALA A 546 11.20 -32.83 -12.43
C ALA A 546 12.37 -33.13 -11.49
N ALA A 547 13.57 -32.75 -11.91
CA ALA A 547 14.80 -32.95 -11.16
C ALA A 547 15.46 -31.60 -10.88
N GLY A 548 15.78 -31.35 -9.60
CA GLY A 548 16.51 -30.15 -9.20
C GLY A 548 17.95 -30.17 -9.71
N TYR A 549 18.42 -29.01 -10.09
CA TYR A 549 19.79 -28.73 -10.53
C TYR A 549 20.39 -27.61 -9.67
N ALA A 550 21.69 -27.34 -9.77
CA ALA A 550 22.37 -26.37 -8.89
C ALA A 550 21.77 -24.95 -8.98
N ASP A 551 21.33 -24.54 -10.17
CA ASP A 551 20.82 -23.22 -10.51
C ASP A 551 19.45 -23.26 -11.23
N GLY A 552 18.76 -24.40 -11.20
CA GLY A 552 17.45 -24.53 -11.83
C GLY A 552 16.82 -25.92 -11.73
N VAL A 553 15.97 -26.25 -12.70
CA VAL A 553 15.18 -27.49 -12.72
C VAL A 553 15.11 -28.04 -14.14
N THR A 554 15.27 -29.36 -14.27
CA THR A 554 15.02 -30.09 -15.52
C THR A 554 13.66 -30.75 -15.47
N PHE A 555 12.89 -30.57 -16.53
CA PHE A 555 11.54 -31.10 -16.69
C PHE A 555 11.48 -32.10 -17.83
N HIS A 556 10.77 -33.20 -17.60
CA HIS A 556 10.44 -34.18 -18.63
C HIS A 556 8.97 -34.57 -18.46
N GLY A 557 8.09 -34.13 -19.37
CA GLY A 557 6.63 -34.24 -19.20
C GLY A 557 6.08 -33.48 -17.98
N ALA A 558 6.85 -32.51 -17.49
CA ALA A 558 6.54 -31.63 -16.38
C ALA A 558 6.77 -30.17 -16.80
N TRP A 559 6.19 -29.23 -16.07
CA TRP A 559 6.35 -27.80 -16.30
C TRP A 559 6.11 -27.02 -15.02
N VAL A 560 6.40 -25.72 -15.04
CA VAL A 560 6.21 -24.82 -13.91
C VAL A 560 5.02 -23.93 -14.19
N GLU A 561 4.19 -23.71 -13.17
CA GLU A 561 3.24 -22.60 -13.13
C GLU A 561 3.67 -21.60 -12.04
N TRP A 562 3.96 -20.36 -12.43
CA TRP A 562 4.29 -19.27 -11.51
C TRP A 562 3.10 -18.30 -11.42
N PRO A 563 2.31 -18.31 -10.32
CA PRO A 563 0.99 -17.71 -10.32
C PRO A 563 1.00 -16.18 -10.36
N VAL A 564 0.03 -15.60 -11.08
CA VAL A 564 -0.27 -14.16 -11.12
C VAL A 564 -1.69 -13.94 -10.56
N GLY A 565 -2.73 -14.06 -11.38
CA GLY A 565 -4.12 -14.03 -10.92
C GLY A 565 -4.51 -15.25 -10.08
N ARG A 566 -3.84 -16.40 -10.28
CA ARG A 566 -4.06 -17.63 -9.49
C ARG A 566 -3.58 -17.54 -8.03
N GLN A 567 -2.90 -16.45 -7.65
CA GLN A 567 -2.61 -16.18 -6.23
C GLN A 567 -3.91 -15.95 -5.41
N GLY A 568 -5.03 -15.66 -6.10
CA GLY A 568 -6.34 -15.51 -5.49
C GLY A 568 -6.60 -14.06 -5.10
N GLU A 569 -6.83 -13.85 -3.81
CA GLU A 569 -7.24 -12.56 -3.24
C GLU A 569 -6.11 -11.52 -3.30
N ASN A 570 -4.95 -11.87 -2.74
CA ASN A 570 -3.76 -11.05 -2.78
C ASN A 570 -2.91 -11.45 -3.98
N GLN A 571 -2.74 -10.53 -4.94
CA GLN A 571 -2.06 -10.74 -6.21
C GLN A 571 -0.79 -9.89 -6.26
N LEU A 572 0.30 -10.38 -5.67
CA LEU A 572 1.57 -9.66 -5.57
C LEU A 572 2.15 -9.33 -6.96
N TYR A 573 1.86 -10.17 -7.96
CA TYR A 573 2.29 -9.96 -9.35
C TYR A 573 1.25 -9.30 -10.23
N HIS A 574 0.27 -8.59 -9.65
CA HIS A 574 -0.78 -7.93 -10.41
C HIS A 574 -0.24 -6.95 -11.47
N PHE A 575 0.95 -6.38 -11.24
CA PHE A 575 1.67 -5.53 -12.19
C PHE A 575 1.83 -6.16 -13.58
N ALA A 576 1.91 -7.49 -13.65
CA ALA A 576 2.13 -8.22 -14.90
C ALA A 576 0.98 -8.05 -15.90
N ASN A 577 -0.21 -7.59 -15.46
CA ASN A 577 -1.29 -7.25 -16.37
C ASN A 577 -1.01 -5.99 -17.21
N TYR A 578 -0.03 -5.18 -16.79
CA TYR A 578 0.31 -3.91 -17.42
C TYR A 578 1.71 -3.94 -18.03
N ASN A 579 2.70 -4.34 -17.24
CA ASN A 579 4.10 -4.33 -17.65
C ASN A 579 4.83 -5.50 -17.01
N PHE A 580 5.60 -6.27 -17.78
CA PHE A 580 6.56 -7.21 -17.21
C PHE A 580 7.67 -7.56 -18.19
N THR A 581 8.76 -8.10 -17.66
CA THR A 581 9.72 -8.89 -18.43
C THR A 581 9.96 -10.20 -17.70
N LEU A 582 9.79 -11.33 -18.39
CA LEU A 582 10.15 -12.66 -17.88
C LEU A 582 11.34 -13.15 -18.70
N VAL A 583 12.44 -13.44 -18.02
CA VAL A 583 13.68 -13.95 -18.61
C VAL A 583 13.95 -15.33 -18.05
N ALA A 584 14.40 -16.26 -18.88
CA ALA A 584 14.88 -17.57 -18.44
C ALA A 584 16.05 -18.01 -19.32
N THR A 585 16.93 -18.84 -18.75
CA THR A 585 17.92 -19.59 -19.52
C THR A 585 17.37 -21.00 -19.72
N LEU A 586 17.17 -21.41 -20.98
CA LEU A 586 16.55 -22.68 -21.34
C LEU A 586 17.51 -23.54 -22.17
N SER A 587 17.56 -24.83 -21.87
CA SER A 587 18.26 -25.85 -22.66
C SER A 587 17.28 -26.94 -23.05
N VAL A 588 17.19 -27.24 -24.34
CA VAL A 588 16.28 -28.26 -24.88
C VAL A 588 17.11 -29.48 -25.30
N HIS A 589 16.84 -30.64 -24.70
CA HIS A 589 17.71 -31.83 -24.79
C HIS A 589 17.30 -32.82 -25.90
N GLY A 590 16.72 -32.31 -26.97
CA GLY A 590 16.28 -33.12 -28.12
C GLY A 590 15.45 -32.35 -29.13
N GLU A 591 15.16 -32.98 -30.26
CA GLU A 591 14.27 -32.41 -31.28
C GLU A 591 12.82 -32.86 -31.06
N PRO A 592 11.83 -31.97 -31.28
CA PRO A 592 10.42 -32.33 -31.32
C PRO A 592 10.15 -33.39 -32.42
N LYS A 593 9.67 -34.57 -32.03
CA LYS A 593 9.35 -35.68 -32.96
C LYS A 593 7.90 -35.57 -33.45
N GLU A 594 7.70 -34.89 -34.58
CA GLU A 594 6.38 -34.63 -35.20
C GLU A 594 5.40 -33.77 -34.38
N GLY A 595 4.54 -33.00 -35.07
CA GLY A 595 3.51 -32.18 -34.42
C GLY A 595 3.80 -30.68 -34.24
N SER A 596 2.89 -30.05 -33.49
CA SER A 596 2.83 -28.62 -33.18
C SER A 596 4.05 -28.14 -32.39
N PRO A 597 4.47 -26.87 -32.51
CA PRO A 597 5.59 -26.29 -31.75
C PRO A 597 5.47 -26.52 -30.23
N ILE A 598 6.56 -26.86 -29.55
CA ILE A 598 6.61 -27.09 -28.10
C ILE A 598 6.60 -25.74 -27.37
N PRO A 599 5.60 -25.44 -26.53
CA PRO A 599 5.59 -24.24 -25.70
C PRO A 599 6.70 -24.30 -24.65
N LEU A 600 7.54 -23.26 -24.57
CA LEU A 600 8.68 -23.24 -23.63
C LEU A 600 8.48 -22.25 -22.50
N MET A 601 7.95 -21.06 -22.79
CA MET A 601 7.74 -20.02 -21.78
C MET A 601 6.63 -19.07 -22.23
N GLY A 602 5.75 -18.66 -21.32
CA GLY A 602 4.68 -17.73 -21.66
C GLY A 602 3.81 -17.28 -20.51
N ALA A 603 2.84 -16.44 -20.81
CA ALA A 603 1.83 -15.92 -19.90
C ALA A 603 0.44 -16.40 -20.33
N THR A 604 -0.25 -17.09 -19.44
CA THR A 604 -1.58 -17.67 -19.69
C THR A 604 -2.67 -16.79 -19.09
N MET A 605 -3.69 -16.45 -19.86
CA MET A 605 -4.85 -15.68 -19.41
C MET A 605 -5.72 -16.47 -18.43
N ASN A 606 -6.47 -15.75 -17.59
CA ASN A 606 -7.43 -16.32 -16.65
C ASN A 606 -8.81 -16.54 -17.28
N ASP A 607 -8.85 -16.87 -18.56
CA ASP A 607 -10.08 -17.18 -19.29
C ASP A 607 -10.37 -18.69 -19.28
N ASN A 608 -11.59 -19.04 -19.68
CA ASN A 608 -12.03 -20.43 -19.66
C ASN A 608 -11.25 -21.30 -20.65
N LYS A 609 -10.67 -20.68 -21.69
CA LYS A 609 -9.89 -21.32 -22.74
C LYS A 609 -8.41 -21.42 -22.40
N LYS A 610 -7.95 -20.81 -21.29
CA LYS A 610 -6.54 -20.71 -20.89
C LYS A 610 -5.67 -20.21 -22.05
N THR A 611 -6.10 -19.13 -22.71
CA THR A 611 -5.40 -18.60 -23.88
C THR A 611 -4.01 -18.10 -23.51
N VAL A 612 -3.03 -18.36 -24.37
CA VAL A 612 -1.68 -17.79 -24.23
C VAL A 612 -1.71 -16.34 -24.71
N LEU A 613 -1.48 -15.39 -23.80
CA LEU A 613 -1.39 -13.98 -24.11
C LEU A 613 -0.14 -13.69 -24.94
N LEU A 614 1.00 -14.11 -24.41
CA LEU A 614 2.32 -13.95 -25.00
C LEU A 614 3.16 -15.16 -24.62
N GLY A 615 3.81 -15.79 -25.59
CA GLY A 615 4.65 -16.95 -25.33
C GLY A 615 5.68 -17.18 -26.41
N LEU A 616 6.63 -18.05 -26.10
CA LEU A 616 7.69 -18.52 -26.97
C LEU A 616 7.58 -20.04 -27.05
N SER A 617 7.57 -20.55 -28.28
CA SER A 617 7.60 -21.98 -28.58
C SER A 617 8.76 -22.32 -29.50
N TYR A 618 9.09 -23.60 -29.50
CA TYR A 618 10.18 -24.18 -30.27
C TYR A 618 9.64 -25.25 -31.21
N GLY A 619 9.80 -25.03 -32.50
CA GLY A 619 9.34 -25.91 -33.57
C GLY A 619 10.45 -26.82 -34.11
N LYS A 620 10.08 -27.65 -35.09
CA LYS A 620 11.04 -28.46 -35.86
C LYS A 620 12.09 -27.58 -36.55
N GLU A 621 13.25 -28.17 -36.83
CA GLU A 621 14.38 -27.52 -37.54
C GLU A 621 14.95 -26.28 -36.80
N GLY A 622 14.87 -26.21 -35.47
CA GLY A 622 15.48 -25.09 -34.74
C GLY A 622 14.72 -23.76 -34.82
N LYS A 623 13.42 -23.78 -35.12
CA LYS A 623 12.64 -22.54 -35.33
C LYS A 623 11.98 -22.05 -34.05
N TRP A 624 12.34 -20.84 -33.64
CA TRP A 624 11.66 -20.13 -32.57
C TRP A 624 10.41 -19.45 -33.10
N GLN A 625 9.30 -19.59 -32.38
CA GLN A 625 8.03 -19.00 -32.77
C GLN A 625 7.43 -18.22 -31.61
N VAL A 626 6.88 -17.04 -31.92
CA VAL A 626 6.18 -16.22 -30.93
C VAL A 626 4.69 -16.45 -31.03
N LEU A 627 4.10 -16.78 -29.87
CA LEU A 627 2.67 -16.86 -29.64
C LEU A 627 2.18 -15.47 -29.19
N CYS A 628 1.28 -14.87 -29.96
CA CYS A 628 0.70 -13.56 -29.69
C CYS A 628 -0.82 -13.66 -29.72
N GLY A 629 -1.47 -13.50 -28.57
CA GLY A 629 -2.93 -13.60 -28.44
C GLY A 629 -3.48 -14.93 -28.93
N GLY A 630 -2.80 -16.04 -28.62
CA GLY A 630 -3.15 -17.38 -29.06
C GLY A 630 -2.87 -17.70 -30.53
N LYS A 631 -2.26 -16.78 -31.29
CA LYS A 631 -1.88 -17.00 -32.70
C LYS A 631 -0.36 -17.03 -32.86
N THR A 632 0.15 -17.96 -33.65
CA THR A 632 1.54 -17.96 -34.11
C THR A 632 1.71 -16.89 -35.17
N THR A 633 2.71 -16.03 -35.04
CA THR A 633 2.85 -14.87 -35.93
C THR A 633 4.13 -14.84 -36.75
N LYS A 634 5.28 -15.11 -36.13
CA LYS A 634 6.61 -14.90 -36.76
C LYS A 634 7.60 -15.96 -36.30
N GLU A 635 8.48 -16.34 -37.23
CA GLU A 635 9.54 -17.33 -36.99
C GLU A 635 10.91 -16.66 -36.97
N LEU A 636 11.78 -17.08 -36.07
CA LEU A 636 13.23 -16.84 -36.13
C LEU A 636 13.91 -18.19 -36.26
N ARG A 637 14.62 -18.40 -37.38
CA ARG A 637 15.49 -19.57 -37.54
C ARG A 637 16.69 -19.39 -36.61
N SER A 638 16.95 -20.39 -35.77
CA SER A 638 18.21 -20.47 -35.04
C SER A 638 19.10 -21.56 -35.64
N ASN A 639 20.42 -21.38 -35.52
CA ASN A 639 21.41 -22.41 -35.82
C ASN A 639 21.46 -23.41 -34.65
N TRP A 640 20.32 -24.00 -34.32
CA TRP A 640 20.17 -24.83 -33.13
C TRP A 640 20.94 -26.14 -33.25
N GLU A 641 21.56 -26.54 -32.15
CA GLU A 641 22.14 -27.86 -31.94
C GLU A 641 21.54 -28.44 -30.64
N PRO A 642 21.38 -29.76 -30.50
CA PRO A 642 20.94 -30.36 -29.25
C PRO A 642 21.81 -29.89 -28.06
N GLU A 643 21.18 -29.72 -26.90
CA GLU A 643 21.85 -29.27 -25.66
C GLU A 643 22.33 -27.80 -25.66
N THR A 644 22.03 -27.01 -26.69
CA THR A 644 22.34 -25.58 -26.67
C THR A 644 21.48 -24.82 -25.66
N THR A 645 22.14 -23.92 -24.95
CA THR A 645 21.54 -23.11 -23.90
C THR A 645 21.24 -21.71 -24.42
N HIS A 646 19.96 -21.37 -24.47
CA HIS A 646 19.47 -20.10 -24.98
C HIS A 646 18.93 -19.23 -23.86
N GLN A 647 19.26 -17.94 -23.87
CA GLN A 647 18.52 -17.00 -23.05
C GLN A 647 17.27 -16.57 -23.80
N VAL A 648 16.12 -16.75 -23.17
CA VAL A 648 14.84 -16.33 -23.72
C VAL A 648 14.23 -15.25 -22.84
N ALA A 649 13.54 -14.30 -23.46
CA ALA A 649 12.77 -13.30 -22.74
C ALA A 649 11.43 -13.04 -23.42
N ILE A 650 10.40 -12.77 -22.64
CA ILE A 650 9.14 -12.19 -23.11
C ILE A 650 8.88 -10.88 -22.37
N VAL A 651 8.41 -9.87 -23.10
CA VAL A 651 8.18 -8.51 -22.60
C VAL A 651 6.76 -8.10 -22.93
N LEU A 652 6.02 -7.66 -21.92
CA LEU A 652 4.76 -6.97 -22.08
C LEU A 652 4.94 -5.50 -21.72
N ARG A 653 4.50 -4.61 -22.62
CA ARG A 653 4.51 -3.17 -22.45
C ARG A 653 3.09 -2.62 -22.59
N ASN A 654 2.69 -1.78 -21.64
CA ASN A 654 1.41 -1.06 -21.61
C ASN A 654 0.18 -1.98 -21.80
N GLY A 655 0.26 -3.23 -21.35
CA GLY A 655 -0.79 -4.23 -21.44
C GLY A 655 -1.14 -4.71 -22.85
N THR A 656 -0.53 -4.14 -23.89
CA THR A 656 -1.01 -4.23 -25.28
C THR A 656 0.09 -4.54 -26.29
N GLN A 657 1.36 -4.46 -25.90
CA GLN A 657 2.49 -4.73 -26.78
C GLN A 657 3.34 -5.87 -26.25
N GLY A 658 3.36 -6.99 -26.97
CA GLY A 658 4.17 -8.16 -26.65
C GLY A 658 5.43 -8.24 -27.51
N SER A 659 6.55 -8.66 -26.94
CA SER A 659 7.79 -8.97 -27.67
C SER A 659 8.47 -10.18 -27.07
N ALA A 660 9.21 -10.92 -27.87
CA ALA A 660 10.02 -12.04 -27.42
C ALA A 660 11.46 -11.93 -27.95
N TYR A 661 12.41 -12.47 -27.20
CA TYR A 661 13.83 -12.42 -27.49
C TYR A 661 14.45 -13.79 -27.31
N VAL A 662 15.42 -14.11 -28.16
CA VAL A 662 16.28 -15.29 -28.08
C VAL A 662 17.71 -14.81 -28.24
N ASP A 663 18.55 -15.13 -27.27
CA ASP A 663 19.97 -14.73 -27.21
C ASP A 663 20.20 -13.22 -27.44
N GLY A 664 19.36 -12.40 -26.80
CA GLY A 664 19.43 -10.95 -26.91
C GLY A 664 18.91 -10.36 -28.23
N GLN A 665 18.44 -11.20 -29.16
CA GLN A 665 17.86 -10.78 -30.43
C GLN A 665 16.34 -10.88 -30.39
N ARG A 666 15.63 -9.87 -30.89
CA ARG A 666 14.17 -9.88 -30.96
C ARG A 666 13.70 -10.89 -32.01
N VAL A 667 12.71 -11.69 -31.66
CA VAL A 667 12.04 -12.62 -32.58
C VAL A 667 11.01 -11.84 -33.39
N GLY A 668 11.36 -11.51 -34.63
CA GLY A 668 10.54 -10.75 -35.58
C GLY A 668 10.70 -9.23 -35.51
N ASP A 669 10.25 -8.55 -36.58
CA ASP A 669 10.61 -7.14 -36.81
C ASP A 669 9.89 -6.13 -35.92
N ALA A 670 8.71 -6.47 -35.40
CA ALA A 670 7.86 -5.53 -34.65
C ALA A 670 7.14 -6.24 -33.50
N PRO A 671 6.90 -5.54 -32.36
CA PRO A 671 6.05 -6.03 -31.28
C PRO A 671 4.68 -6.44 -31.79
N CYS A 672 4.10 -7.48 -31.20
CA CYS A 672 2.73 -7.88 -31.53
C CYS A 672 1.71 -7.11 -30.69
N GLY A 673 0.63 -6.69 -31.33
CA GLY A 673 -0.52 -6.09 -30.66
C GLY A 673 -1.33 -7.17 -29.94
N LEU A 674 -1.61 -6.92 -28.67
CA LEU A 674 -2.37 -7.80 -27.80
C LEU A 674 -3.69 -7.12 -27.44
N ASN A 675 -4.80 -7.79 -27.75
CA ASN A 675 -6.12 -7.37 -27.27
C ASN A 675 -6.29 -7.90 -25.85
N ASN A 676 -5.83 -7.13 -24.87
CA ASN A 676 -6.13 -7.38 -23.45
C ASN A 676 -7.53 -6.84 -23.09
N THR A 677 -8.53 -7.13 -23.93
CA THR A 677 -9.92 -6.68 -23.76
C THR A 677 -10.68 -7.51 -22.73
N ASP A 678 -10.13 -8.66 -22.33
CA ASP A 678 -10.76 -9.53 -21.35
C ASP A 678 -10.37 -9.11 -19.92
N SER A 679 -11.36 -8.70 -19.14
CA SER A 679 -11.24 -8.25 -17.74
C SER A 679 -10.66 -9.29 -16.75
N LYS A 680 -10.23 -10.45 -17.25
CA LYS A 680 -9.81 -11.60 -16.44
C LYS A 680 -8.31 -11.56 -16.08
N GLY A 681 -7.49 -10.84 -16.86
CA GLY A 681 -6.06 -10.69 -16.63
C GLY A 681 -5.25 -12.00 -16.78
N ILE A 682 -3.95 -11.94 -16.47
CA ILE A 682 -3.01 -13.06 -16.51
C ILE A 682 -3.25 -13.97 -15.29
N SER A 683 -3.36 -15.27 -15.54
CA SER A 683 -3.53 -16.29 -14.49
C SER A 683 -2.19 -16.74 -13.89
N HIS A 684 -1.21 -17.06 -14.72
CA HIS A 684 0.12 -17.53 -14.34
C HIS A 684 1.10 -17.43 -15.53
N PHE A 685 2.39 -17.43 -15.23
CA PHE A 685 3.43 -17.76 -16.19
C PHE A 685 3.65 -19.26 -16.23
N TYR A 686 4.00 -19.78 -17.40
CA TYR A 686 4.43 -21.16 -17.57
C TYR A 686 5.87 -21.23 -18.07
N ILE A 687 6.62 -22.25 -17.65
CA ILE A 687 8.03 -22.47 -18.00
C ILE A 687 8.27 -23.98 -18.18
N GLY A 688 8.96 -24.37 -19.25
CA GLY A 688 9.23 -25.75 -19.61
C GLY A 688 8.07 -26.47 -20.31
N GLY A 689 6.89 -25.85 -20.40
CA GLY A 689 5.69 -26.43 -20.99
C GLY A 689 4.42 -25.68 -20.56
N ASP A 690 3.31 -25.84 -21.29
CA ASP A 690 2.00 -25.24 -20.98
C ASP A 690 0.97 -26.27 -20.47
N GLY A 691 1.38 -27.53 -20.32
CA GLY A 691 0.54 -28.65 -19.90
C GLY A 691 -0.33 -29.28 -21.00
N GLY A 692 -0.35 -28.72 -22.22
CA GLY A 692 -1.14 -29.26 -23.34
C GLY A 692 -0.62 -30.60 -23.87
N SER A 693 0.69 -30.82 -23.79
CA SER A 693 1.37 -32.04 -24.28
C SER A 693 1.72 -33.04 -23.16
N ALA A 694 1.31 -32.76 -21.92
CA ALA A 694 1.76 -33.48 -20.74
C ALA A 694 1.46 -35.00 -20.80
N GLY A 695 2.51 -35.82 -20.93
CA GLY A 695 2.38 -37.28 -21.00
C GLY A 695 2.37 -37.85 -22.41
N SER A 696 2.70 -37.04 -23.43
CA SER A 696 2.98 -37.54 -24.77
C SER A 696 4.28 -38.36 -24.78
N LYS A 697 4.40 -39.34 -25.69
CA LYS A 697 5.65 -40.11 -25.87
C LYS A 697 6.78 -39.28 -26.52
N GLU A 698 6.54 -37.99 -26.75
CA GLU A 698 7.36 -37.05 -27.51
C GLU A 698 7.94 -35.92 -26.62
N ASP A 699 7.74 -35.99 -25.30
CA ASP A 699 8.15 -34.96 -24.35
C ASP A 699 9.69 -34.81 -24.31
N VAL A 700 10.19 -33.77 -24.97
CA VAL A 700 11.62 -33.42 -24.96
C VAL A 700 12.00 -32.83 -23.59
N PRO A 701 13.06 -33.33 -22.92
CA PRO A 701 13.50 -32.75 -21.67
C PRO A 701 13.95 -31.29 -21.84
N VAL A 702 13.51 -30.41 -20.94
CA VAL A 702 13.86 -28.98 -20.91
C VAL A 702 14.45 -28.64 -19.56
N THR A 703 15.63 -28.03 -19.54
CA THR A 703 16.22 -27.43 -18.34
C THR A 703 15.96 -25.94 -18.34
N ALA A 704 15.43 -25.41 -17.23
CA ALA A 704 15.33 -23.98 -17.00
C ALA A 704 16.21 -23.56 -15.82
N THR A 705 17.03 -22.54 -16.02
CA THR A 705 17.85 -21.91 -14.99
C THR A 705 17.67 -20.39 -15.01
N ASN A 706 17.96 -19.76 -13.88
CA ASN A 706 17.98 -18.30 -13.72
C ASN A 706 16.72 -17.59 -14.25
N VAL A 707 15.54 -17.96 -13.73
CA VAL A 707 14.28 -17.33 -14.15
C VAL A 707 14.10 -16.02 -13.40
N LEU A 708 14.05 -14.89 -14.12
CA LEU A 708 13.95 -13.54 -13.58
C LEU A 708 12.64 -12.90 -14.01
N LEU A 709 11.88 -12.34 -13.06
CA LEU A 709 10.64 -11.63 -13.32
C LEU A 709 10.78 -10.15 -12.94
N TYR A 710 10.56 -9.27 -13.90
CA TYR A 710 10.60 -7.82 -13.72
C TYR A 710 9.19 -7.20 -13.79
N ASN A 711 8.94 -6.15 -13.01
CA ASN A 711 7.71 -5.34 -13.06
C ASN A 711 7.74 -4.20 -14.11
N ARG A 712 8.75 -4.21 -14.97
CA ARG A 712 8.94 -3.22 -16.03
C ARG A 712 9.37 -3.89 -17.34
N PRO A 713 9.08 -3.26 -18.49
CA PRO A 713 9.60 -3.74 -19.75
C PRO A 713 11.08 -3.38 -19.86
N LEU A 714 11.95 -4.39 -19.97
CA LEU A 714 13.36 -4.19 -20.27
C LEU A 714 13.53 -3.77 -21.73
N GLY A 715 14.48 -2.87 -21.99
CA GLY A 715 14.87 -2.48 -23.34
C GLY A 715 15.82 -3.49 -24.00
N ASP A 716 15.91 -3.46 -25.34
CA ASP A 716 16.78 -4.34 -26.12
C ASP A 716 18.23 -4.36 -25.60
N ASN A 717 18.74 -3.22 -25.12
CA ASN A 717 20.08 -3.15 -24.56
C ASN A 717 20.21 -3.92 -23.24
N GLU A 718 19.24 -3.77 -22.33
CA GLU A 718 19.25 -4.47 -21.04
C GLU A 718 19.16 -5.99 -21.25
N ILE A 719 18.36 -6.43 -22.22
CA ILE A 719 18.23 -7.86 -22.58
C ILE A 719 19.54 -8.39 -23.19
N ARG A 720 20.19 -7.63 -24.09
CA ARG A 720 21.51 -8.04 -24.63
C ARG A 720 22.58 -8.12 -23.55
N VAL A 721 22.55 -7.20 -22.59
CA VAL A 721 23.46 -7.19 -21.45
C VAL A 721 23.23 -8.42 -20.57
N LEU A 722 21.97 -8.75 -20.24
CA LEU A 722 21.62 -9.99 -19.56
C LEU A 722 22.09 -11.23 -20.32
N ASN A 723 22.01 -11.22 -21.65
CA ASN A 723 22.44 -12.34 -22.49
C ASN A 723 23.96 -12.53 -22.55
N ALA A 724 24.73 -11.44 -22.56
CA ALA A 724 26.19 -11.53 -22.50
C ALA A 724 26.68 -12.10 -21.15
N SER A 725 25.82 -12.02 -20.14
CA SER A 725 26.04 -12.38 -18.74
C SER A 725 25.58 -13.79 -18.36
N LYS A 726 25.53 -14.75 -19.31
CA LYS A 726 25.19 -16.17 -19.08
C LYS A 726 26.18 -16.85 -18.11
N ILE A 727 26.09 -16.56 -16.82
CA ILE A 727 26.87 -17.18 -15.75
C ILE A 727 25.90 -17.93 -14.83
N SER A 728 26.24 -19.16 -14.46
CA SER A 728 25.48 -19.96 -13.49
C SER A 728 25.55 -19.32 -12.10
N ILE A 729 24.40 -19.09 -11.45
CA ILE A 729 24.32 -18.50 -10.10
C ILE A 729 24.33 -19.62 -9.06
N PRO A 730 25.34 -19.71 -8.16
CA PRO A 730 25.34 -20.70 -7.10
C PRO A 730 24.16 -20.53 -6.13
N LYS A 731 23.65 -21.64 -5.62
CA LYS A 731 22.58 -21.71 -4.61
C LYS A 731 22.96 -21.02 -3.30
N LEU A 732 21.97 -20.45 -2.60
CA LEU A 732 22.14 -19.99 -1.23
C LEU A 732 22.23 -21.21 -0.28
N ALA A 733 23.44 -21.55 0.16
CA ALA A 733 23.61 -22.48 1.29
C ALA A 733 23.34 -21.71 2.60
N ASP A 734 22.60 -22.35 3.50
CA ASP A 734 22.26 -21.91 4.87
C ASP A 734 21.21 -20.79 5.03
N LEU A 735 19.94 -21.20 5.05
CA LEU A 735 18.87 -20.54 5.81
C LEU A 735 18.07 -21.62 6.55
N LYS A 736 18.20 -21.65 7.87
CA LYS A 736 17.34 -22.47 8.74
C LYS A 736 15.89 -21.99 8.57
N THR A 737 15.00 -22.97 8.45
CA THR A 737 13.57 -22.93 8.18
C THR A 737 12.82 -21.75 8.84
N LEU A 738 12.41 -20.76 8.05
CA LEU A 738 11.48 -19.68 8.44
C LEU A 738 10.05 -19.91 7.91
N ALA A 739 9.75 -21.08 7.34
CA ALA A 739 8.49 -21.37 6.63
C ALA A 739 7.72 -22.59 7.18
N ALA A 740 7.74 -22.82 8.50
CA ALA A 740 6.86 -23.79 9.16
C ALA A 740 5.85 -23.03 10.04
N GLY A 741 4.80 -22.50 9.40
CA GLY A 741 3.76 -21.75 10.09
C GLY A 741 2.74 -21.11 9.14
N ALA A 742 2.41 -21.79 8.03
CA ALA A 742 1.38 -21.36 7.09
C ALA A 742 0.93 -22.55 6.22
N THR A 743 0.39 -23.60 6.83
CA THR A 743 -0.31 -24.66 6.09
C THR A 743 -1.59 -25.03 6.82
N GLY A 744 -2.66 -24.29 6.52
CA GLY A 744 -4.03 -24.64 6.85
C GLY A 744 -4.88 -24.65 5.58
N VAL A 745 -4.53 -25.49 4.60
CA VAL A 745 -5.41 -25.75 3.45
C VAL A 745 -6.17 -27.04 3.73
N GLY A 746 -7.37 -26.88 4.26
CA GLY A 746 -8.33 -27.97 4.43
C GLY A 746 -8.76 -28.53 3.08
N THR A 747 -8.37 -29.75 2.79
CA THR A 747 -8.92 -30.55 1.69
C THR A 747 -10.35 -30.96 2.03
N ALA A 748 -11.35 -30.25 1.50
CA ALA A 748 -12.72 -30.74 1.44
C ALA A 748 -12.80 -31.82 0.35
N ARG A 749 -12.97 -33.08 0.75
CA ARG A 749 -13.37 -34.17 -0.14
C ARG A 749 -14.85 -34.50 0.09
N HIS A 750 -15.53 -34.68 -1.04
CA HIS A 750 -16.93 -35.03 -1.21
C HIS A 750 -17.38 -36.25 -0.39
N PHE A 751 -18.61 -36.18 0.08
CA PHE A 751 -19.39 -37.27 0.68
C PHE A 751 -19.72 -38.39 -0.32
N GLY A 752 -19.62 -39.63 0.16
CA GLY A 752 -20.18 -40.83 -0.46
C GLY A 752 -20.30 -41.92 0.61
N ALA A 753 -21.53 -42.29 0.93
CA ALA A 753 -21.94 -43.14 2.05
C ALA A 753 -21.75 -44.65 1.79
N ASN A 754 -21.45 -45.42 2.84
CA ASN A 754 -22.30 -46.51 3.37
C ASN A 754 -21.51 -47.49 4.27
N GLY A 755 -22.15 -47.87 5.39
CA GLY A 755 -22.19 -49.26 5.87
C GLY A 755 -21.21 -49.66 6.98
N ASP A 756 -21.75 -49.75 8.20
CA ASP A 756 -21.60 -50.81 9.22
C ASP A 756 -20.17 -51.25 9.64
N GLY A 757 -19.81 -51.43 10.91
CA GLY A 757 -20.58 -51.77 12.10
C GLY A 757 -19.81 -52.86 12.86
N SER A 758 -19.62 -52.65 14.16
CA SER A 758 -19.20 -53.60 15.23
C SER A 758 -17.70 -53.86 15.52
N ALA A 759 -17.33 -53.44 16.75
CA ALA A 759 -16.66 -54.15 17.87
C ALA A 759 -15.49 -55.12 17.56
N VAL A 760 -14.36 -55.13 18.30
CA VAL A 760 -14.21 -55.49 19.73
C VAL A 760 -12.80 -55.09 20.27
N CYS A 761 -12.79 -54.57 21.50
CA CYS A 761 -11.82 -54.58 22.61
C CYS A 761 -10.30 -54.78 22.44
N GLY A 762 -9.54 -53.94 23.17
CA GLY A 762 -8.20 -54.25 23.71
C GLY A 762 -7.65 -53.06 24.49
N GLY A 763 -7.75 -53.08 25.83
CA GLY A 763 -7.62 -51.89 26.68
C GLY A 763 -6.23 -51.55 27.23
N GLY A 764 -6.23 -50.56 28.13
CA GLY A 764 -5.31 -50.52 29.26
C GLY A 764 -4.34 -49.33 29.37
N LEU A 765 -4.72 -48.39 30.26
CA LEU A 765 -3.88 -47.79 31.31
C LEU A 765 -2.87 -46.66 30.99
N LEU A 766 -3.30 -45.45 31.36
CA LEU A 766 -2.53 -44.37 32.02
C LEU A 766 -1.83 -44.87 33.31
N PRO A 767 -0.73 -44.24 33.77
CA PRO A 767 -0.88 -43.14 34.74
C PRO A 767 0.20 -42.02 34.74
N LEU A 768 -0.19 -40.91 35.37
CA LEU A 768 0.62 -39.75 35.79
C LEU A 768 1.18 -39.94 37.24
N LEU A 769 2.25 -39.18 37.54
CA LEU A 769 2.74 -38.67 38.85
C LEU A 769 3.54 -39.59 39.82
N LEU A 770 4.80 -39.21 40.10
CA LEU A 770 5.28 -38.76 41.43
C LEU A 770 6.77 -38.35 41.47
N LEU A 771 7.06 -37.36 42.32
CA LEU A 771 8.35 -36.76 42.72
C LEU A 771 9.15 -37.62 43.72
N LEU A 772 10.50 -37.55 43.70
CA LEU A 772 11.39 -37.12 44.83
C LEU A 772 12.87 -37.55 44.70
N GLY A 773 13.77 -36.66 45.13
CA GLY A 773 15.12 -36.95 45.66
C GLY A 773 16.26 -36.13 45.00
N LEU A 774 17.17 -35.40 45.65
CA LEU A 774 17.42 -34.91 47.03
C LEU A 774 18.77 -34.08 47.00
N TRP A 775 18.83 -32.96 47.74
CA TRP A 775 20.02 -32.24 48.32
C TRP A 775 21.04 -31.50 47.42
N GLY A 776 21.59 -30.32 47.79
CA GLY A 776 21.45 -29.44 48.96
C GLY A 776 22.49 -28.27 49.03
N ILE A 777 22.28 -27.36 49.99
CA ILE A 777 23.25 -26.52 50.79
C ILE A 777 23.42 -24.98 50.52
N ALA A 778 23.03 -24.22 51.59
CA ALA A 778 23.49 -22.95 52.24
C ALA A 778 23.69 -21.62 51.45
N ALA A 779 23.06 -20.47 51.76
CA ALA A 779 22.96 -19.59 52.97
C ALA A 779 24.18 -18.66 53.16
N PRO A 780 24.06 -17.44 53.77
CA PRO A 780 22.94 -16.85 54.52
C PRO A 780 22.16 -15.72 53.81
#